data_AF-A0A6J6EKB5-F1
#
_entry.id   AF-A0A6J6EKB5-F1
#
_cell.length_a   1.000
_cell.length_b   1.000
_cell.length_c   1.000
_cell.angle_alpha   90.00
_cell.angle_beta   90.00
_cell.angle_gamma   90.00
#
_symmetry.space_group_name_H-M   'P 1'
#
loop_
_entity.id
_entity.type
_entity.pdbx_description
1 polymer ?
#
loop_
_entity_poly.entity_id
_entity_poly.type
_entity_poly.pdbx_seq_one_letter_code
_entity_poly.pdbx_strand_id
1 'polypeptide(L)'
;MPFPQIRAVAVILLGISLVLPVAVPAAAIPTATNSSVSSALPILKYGDKKTAVQRLQVLLGITPTTGGFFEKTQAAVEKFQRENNLRVTGIVDTATWAALGVKSAADLKALPRSADETATAANVQIAKRLPVVRPGEDSTAVKRLQVLLGVQPASGRFLTLTRAAVEAVQQAAGLKVTGTVDNKTWNALGINSFSQFQALPITYSAPQSSLPILKFGDRSDAVKKLQVLLGVTPTTGGFFEKTQAAVIARQRTANLPATGVVDASTWQALGILSSAQFDALPTAIVVEQPESIPEPDPTNPITPDPEPVTPTEPVPTGPVPPGVTAGLPFDAAGEYQAQTICDPNPKTGADRLRQLLKQVYGEVTIGIYRDCDRGGTSEHKEGRALDWMYHWRNLEQRAKVESFLAWLIAPGEDGRPGANARRMGIMYVLWNGRIWGVYRADEGWRDVGGCSTDPAKQRSNYDNYCHRDHVHISMTWDGAAAMTSYWNPQAQTLATCEESPSAPAPLAITTPQQLTAITPTRILDTRTGLGVAQPCRLGGKRSVTDNRYLHLPISSVPIIPEVTDLVPGVVPGLNPIIPVPPRNIVQIPEIPPAGVTAVLIRATVANSNAPSSLSIWARGAASPTVVTVPVGMGGAASAETIAPVGTDGAIAVAIATGAADVVVEVIGYFSAGQQTLSTAPRRSIKLVSAPLLDVRTPLQPGESRVLNLPRTAVGDEPQAASVAVSVAAAGAGRVTIGANNQTQLSVRYNSTADGVISLRGNRNLTFTNNGNSPATVLVHSNWYLGTDTTAGISGLVPIRAVPVQRVTTVSSGRNTVVPFSDIATIPPQATSVLVAVTVRRSLGATGLLIWGGSKPVAPNIGIPSTDPRTSLALVSITDSRTLRATTTTGSAEVSMAIIGWGE
;
A
#
# COMPACT_ATOMS: atom_id res chain seq x y z
N MET A 1 -34.19 49.50 37.05
CA MET A 1 -34.48 50.54 36.02
C MET A 1 -35.26 49.86 34.88
N PRO A 2 -36.12 50.59 34.14
CA PRO A 2 -37.35 50.04 33.52
C PRO A 2 -37.09 49.23 32.23
N PHE A 3 -37.87 48.19 31.85
CA PHE A 3 -39.27 48.17 31.33
C PHE A 3 -39.46 49.02 30.05
N PRO A 4 -40.40 48.74 29.11
CA PRO A 4 -41.79 48.21 29.26
C PRO A 4 -42.08 46.97 28.36
N GLN A 5 -43.28 46.43 28.08
CA GLN A 5 -44.72 46.41 28.53
C GLN A 5 -45.30 45.08 27.94
N ILE A 6 -46.54 44.57 28.13
CA ILE A 6 -47.52 44.40 29.22
C ILE A 6 -48.86 43.97 28.57
N ARG A 7 -49.59 43.01 29.20
CA ARG A 7 -51.04 42.69 29.04
C ARG A 7 -51.61 42.19 27.69
N ALA A 8 -52.83 41.66 27.60
CA ALA A 8 -53.64 40.73 28.43
C ALA A 8 -55.11 40.73 27.89
N VAL A 9 -55.92 39.79 28.37
CA VAL A 9 -57.41 39.76 28.29
C VAL A 9 -57.99 39.39 26.90
N ALA A 10 -59.15 38.72 26.75
CA ALA A 10 -59.75 37.49 27.33
C ALA A 10 -61.15 37.29 26.67
N VAL A 11 -61.87 36.21 27.05
CA VAL A 11 -63.35 36.19 27.22
C VAL A 11 -64.24 36.23 25.94
N ILE A 12 -65.38 35.52 25.78
CA ILE A 12 -65.98 34.33 26.44
C ILE A 12 -67.29 33.90 25.70
N LEU A 13 -67.82 32.68 25.93
CA LEU A 13 -69.23 32.21 25.67
C LEU A 13 -69.73 32.18 24.18
N LEU A 14 -70.78 31.46 23.75
CA LEU A 14 -71.71 30.45 24.32
C LEU A 14 -72.24 29.53 23.18
N GLY A 15 -72.64 28.27 23.42
CA GLY A 15 -74.07 27.89 23.52
C GLY A 15 -74.69 27.45 22.18
N ILE A 16 -74.55 26.18 21.75
CA ILE A 16 -75.48 25.04 22.01
C ILE A 16 -76.86 25.12 21.32
N SER A 17 -77.09 24.20 20.36
CA SER A 17 -78.35 23.48 20.03
C SER A 17 -78.01 22.47 18.92
N LEU A 18 -77.83 21.17 19.17
CA LEU A 18 -78.81 20.10 19.45
C LEU A 18 -79.61 19.63 18.22
N VAL A 19 -79.73 18.29 18.09
CA VAL A 19 -80.71 17.46 17.35
C VAL A 19 -80.08 16.50 16.29
N LEU A 20 -80.42 15.22 16.44
CA LEU A 20 -80.06 14.04 15.62
C LEU A 20 -81.15 13.78 14.54
N PRO A 21 -81.24 12.60 13.88
CA PRO A 21 -80.39 12.17 12.75
C PRO A 21 -81.22 11.71 11.52
N VAL A 22 -80.71 11.85 10.29
CA VAL A 22 -81.26 11.17 9.09
C VAL A 22 -80.14 10.77 8.13
N ALA A 23 -80.22 9.57 7.54
CA ALA A 23 -79.27 9.06 6.56
C ALA A 23 -79.91 8.90 5.16
N VAL A 24 -79.41 9.62 4.15
CA VAL A 24 -79.58 9.35 2.70
C VAL A 24 -78.36 9.92 1.92
N PRO A 25 -78.22 9.83 0.58
CA PRO A 25 -77.18 9.03 -0.07
C PRO A 25 -76.05 9.84 -0.74
N ALA A 26 -75.13 9.16 -1.42
CA ALA A 26 -74.08 9.78 -2.23
C ALA A 26 -74.58 10.24 -3.61
N ALA A 27 -74.44 11.54 -3.91
CA ALA A 27 -74.42 12.12 -5.26
C ALA A 27 -73.55 13.39 -5.27
N ALA A 28 -72.93 13.72 -6.40
CA ALA A 28 -71.78 14.63 -6.50
C ALA A 28 -72.13 16.13 -6.73
N ILE A 29 -71.14 17.01 -6.48
CA ILE A 29 -70.89 18.39 -7.02
C ILE A 29 -69.78 19.03 -6.14
N PRO A 30 -68.89 19.95 -6.61
CA PRO A 30 -68.40 20.26 -7.96
C PRO A 30 -66.89 19.96 -8.15
N THR A 31 -66.40 20.16 -9.37
CA THR A 31 -64.97 20.14 -9.74
C THR A 31 -64.14 21.17 -8.97
N ALA A 32 -63.10 20.72 -8.25
CA ALA A 32 -62.08 21.60 -7.70
C ALA A 32 -61.18 22.17 -8.82
N THR A 33 -61.04 23.49 -8.87
CA THR A 33 -60.06 24.17 -9.72
C THR A 33 -58.65 23.92 -9.20
N ASN A 34 -57.72 23.60 -10.10
CA ASN A 34 -56.33 23.26 -9.77
C ASN A 34 -55.57 24.46 -9.18
N SER A 35 -55.50 24.55 -7.86
CA SER A 35 -54.48 25.35 -7.17
C SER A 35 -53.14 24.60 -7.20
N SER A 36 -52.13 25.23 -7.77
CA SER A 36 -50.83 24.60 -8.08
C SER A 36 -50.04 24.21 -6.83
N VAL A 37 -50.08 22.92 -6.48
CA VAL A 37 -49.13 22.33 -5.52
C VAL A 37 -47.73 22.41 -6.12
N SER A 38 -46.81 23.10 -5.43
CA SER A 38 -45.38 23.04 -5.74
C SER A 38 -44.90 21.60 -5.51
N SER A 39 -44.73 20.84 -6.60
CA SER A 39 -44.41 19.42 -6.52
C SER A 39 -42.93 19.22 -6.19
N ALA A 40 -42.67 18.54 -5.08
CA ALA A 40 -41.33 18.08 -4.74
C ALA A 40 -40.77 17.15 -5.83
N LEU A 41 -39.46 17.19 -6.04
CA LEU A 41 -38.79 16.37 -7.04
C LEU A 41 -38.98 14.86 -6.76
N PRO A 42 -39.23 14.04 -7.79
CA PRO A 42 -39.54 12.63 -7.60
C PRO A 42 -38.31 11.85 -7.18
N ILE A 43 -38.40 11.09 -6.09
CA ILE A 43 -37.36 10.12 -5.74
C ILE A 43 -37.36 9.00 -6.80
N LEU A 44 -36.19 8.73 -7.40
CA LEU A 44 -36.00 7.66 -8.39
C LEU A 44 -35.13 6.53 -7.82
N LYS A 45 -35.52 5.28 -8.05
CA LYS A 45 -34.82 4.09 -7.55
C LYS A 45 -34.98 2.90 -8.48
N TYR A 46 -34.20 1.84 -8.25
CA TYR A 46 -34.27 0.61 -9.02
C TYR A 46 -35.70 0.06 -9.14
N GLY A 47 -36.09 -0.30 -10.36
CA GLY A 47 -37.44 -0.76 -10.72
C GLY A 47 -38.35 0.33 -11.31
N ASP A 48 -38.05 1.62 -11.11
CA ASP A 48 -38.88 2.71 -11.64
C ASP A 48 -38.94 2.73 -13.17
N LYS A 49 -40.15 2.90 -13.73
CA LYS A 49 -40.38 3.13 -15.17
C LYS A 49 -41.19 4.41 -15.36
N LYS A 50 -40.55 5.56 -15.63
CA LYS A 50 -41.23 6.87 -15.73
C LYS A 50 -40.41 7.91 -16.49
N THR A 51 -41.07 8.93 -17.06
CA THR A 51 -40.42 9.99 -17.88
C THR A 51 -39.35 10.78 -17.15
N ALA A 52 -39.42 10.91 -15.82
CA ALA A 52 -38.35 11.47 -14.99
C ALA A 52 -37.04 10.67 -15.08
N VAL A 53 -37.11 9.35 -15.28
CA VAL A 53 -35.94 8.49 -15.48
C VAL A 53 -35.34 8.70 -16.86
N GLN A 54 -36.14 8.97 -17.90
CA GLN A 54 -35.61 9.30 -19.24
C GLN A 54 -34.75 10.57 -19.18
N ARG A 55 -35.23 11.59 -18.45
CA ARG A 55 -34.51 12.85 -18.24
C ARG A 55 -33.26 12.70 -17.38
N LEU A 56 -33.32 11.87 -16.34
CA LEU A 56 -32.13 11.44 -15.60
C LEU A 56 -31.12 10.74 -16.53
N GLN A 57 -31.58 9.84 -17.39
CA GLN A 57 -30.74 9.13 -18.35
C GLN A 57 -30.09 10.10 -19.34
N VAL A 58 -30.79 11.13 -19.82
CA VAL A 58 -30.18 12.22 -20.61
C VAL A 58 -29.09 12.93 -19.81
N LEU A 59 -29.36 13.36 -18.57
CA LEU A 59 -28.37 14.05 -17.72
C LEU A 59 -27.13 13.18 -17.42
N LEU A 60 -27.31 11.87 -17.31
CA LEU A 60 -26.24 10.89 -17.07
C LEU A 60 -25.60 10.34 -18.37
N GLY A 61 -26.02 10.83 -19.55
CA GLY A 61 -25.47 10.40 -20.85
C GLY A 61 -25.76 8.94 -21.22
N ILE A 62 -26.84 8.35 -20.71
CA ILE A 62 -27.23 6.95 -20.89
C ILE A 62 -28.08 6.80 -22.15
N THR A 63 -27.57 6.08 -23.14
CA THR A 63 -28.31 5.71 -24.35
C THR A 63 -28.55 4.20 -24.46
N PRO A 64 -29.71 3.75 -24.96
CA PRO A 64 -30.93 4.52 -25.22
C PRO A 64 -31.64 4.96 -23.93
N THR A 65 -32.41 6.06 -23.98
CA THR A 65 -33.16 6.61 -22.83
C THR A 65 -34.48 5.87 -22.60
N THR A 66 -34.37 4.60 -22.18
CA THR A 66 -35.49 3.66 -21.99
C THR A 66 -36.54 4.09 -20.97
N GLY A 67 -36.22 5.03 -20.08
CA GLY A 67 -37.09 5.42 -18.96
C GLY A 67 -37.18 4.40 -17.84
N GLY A 68 -36.39 3.32 -17.92
CA GLY A 68 -36.32 2.26 -16.92
C GLY A 68 -35.08 2.40 -16.03
N PHE A 69 -35.29 2.52 -14.73
CA PHE A 69 -34.23 2.60 -13.72
C PHE A 69 -33.80 1.17 -13.34
N PHE A 70 -32.95 0.59 -14.16
CA PHE A 70 -32.37 -0.74 -13.95
C PHE A 70 -30.85 -0.65 -13.78
N GLU A 71 -30.15 -1.77 -13.82
CA GLU A 71 -28.73 -1.91 -13.48
C GLU A 71 -27.83 -0.82 -14.09
N LYS A 72 -27.97 -0.53 -15.40
CA LYS A 72 -27.22 0.56 -16.06
C LYS A 72 -27.51 1.95 -15.50
N THR A 73 -28.77 2.23 -15.13
CA THR A 73 -29.18 3.54 -14.58
C THR A 73 -28.79 3.65 -13.11
N GLN A 74 -28.94 2.57 -12.32
CA GLN A 74 -28.49 2.54 -10.94
C GLN A 74 -26.97 2.67 -10.84
N ALA A 75 -26.20 1.91 -11.62
CA ALA A 75 -24.75 2.00 -11.64
C ALA A 75 -24.27 3.42 -12.02
N ALA A 76 -24.94 4.08 -12.96
CA ALA A 76 -24.67 5.47 -13.32
C ALA A 76 -25.02 6.47 -12.20
N VAL A 77 -26.12 6.26 -11.46
CA VAL A 77 -26.48 7.08 -10.30
C VAL A 77 -25.51 6.88 -9.14
N GLU A 78 -25.16 5.63 -8.82
CA GLU A 78 -24.17 5.32 -7.78
C GLU A 78 -22.79 5.86 -8.13
N LYS A 79 -22.42 5.82 -9.42
CA LYS A 79 -21.21 6.46 -9.95
C LYS A 79 -21.27 7.98 -9.75
N PHE A 80 -22.33 8.62 -10.24
CA PHE A 80 -22.53 10.07 -10.10
C PHE A 80 -22.54 10.55 -8.64
N GLN A 81 -23.20 9.83 -7.73
CA GLN A 81 -23.20 10.14 -6.30
C GLN A 81 -21.79 10.10 -5.71
N ARG A 82 -21.02 9.06 -6.04
CA ARG A 82 -19.63 8.87 -5.62
C ARG A 82 -18.72 9.98 -6.16
N GLU A 83 -18.94 10.42 -7.40
CA GLU A 83 -18.19 11.49 -8.08
C GLU A 83 -18.52 12.90 -7.58
N ASN A 84 -19.62 13.06 -6.85
CA ASN A 84 -20.09 14.35 -6.31
C ASN A 84 -20.13 14.40 -4.77
N ASN A 85 -19.42 13.49 -4.09
CA ASN A 85 -19.34 13.39 -2.62
C ASN A 85 -20.71 13.25 -1.92
N LEU A 86 -21.69 12.65 -2.61
CA LEU A 86 -22.98 12.30 -2.02
C LEU A 86 -22.90 10.93 -1.36
N ARG A 87 -23.83 10.65 -0.44
CA ARG A 87 -24.05 9.29 0.06
C ARG A 87 -24.43 8.39 -1.12
N VAL A 88 -23.62 7.38 -1.40
CA VAL A 88 -23.88 6.43 -2.48
C VAL A 88 -25.02 5.50 -2.06
N THR A 89 -26.23 5.83 -2.49
CA THR A 89 -27.48 5.10 -2.18
C THR A 89 -28.05 4.36 -3.39
N GLY A 90 -27.66 4.74 -4.61
CA GLY A 90 -28.30 4.29 -5.85
C GLY A 90 -29.72 4.84 -6.05
N ILE A 91 -30.14 5.77 -5.19
CA ILE A 91 -31.46 6.40 -5.17
C ILE A 91 -31.26 7.90 -5.47
N VAL A 92 -31.91 8.41 -6.52
CA VAL A 92 -31.91 9.84 -6.83
C VAL A 92 -32.90 10.54 -5.91
N ASP A 93 -32.37 11.04 -4.80
CA ASP A 93 -33.06 11.88 -3.82
C ASP A 93 -32.88 13.38 -4.11
N THR A 94 -33.39 14.24 -3.22
CA THR A 94 -33.29 15.71 -3.35
C THR A 94 -31.84 16.19 -3.45
N ALA A 95 -30.91 15.57 -2.72
CA ALA A 95 -29.49 15.93 -2.77
C ALA A 95 -28.86 15.55 -4.13
N THR A 96 -29.24 14.38 -4.64
CA THR A 96 -28.79 13.88 -5.95
C THR A 96 -29.34 14.75 -7.09
N TRP A 97 -30.62 15.15 -7.04
CA TRP A 97 -31.18 16.10 -8.02
C TRP A 97 -30.52 17.48 -7.96
N ALA A 98 -30.29 18.01 -6.76
CA ALA A 98 -29.62 19.30 -6.58
C ALA A 98 -28.19 19.28 -7.15
N ALA A 99 -27.45 18.18 -6.97
CA ALA A 99 -26.13 17.97 -7.57
C ALA A 99 -26.20 17.83 -9.11
N LEU A 100 -27.25 17.20 -9.65
CA LEU A 100 -27.58 17.17 -11.08
C LEU A 100 -28.03 18.55 -11.64
N GLY A 101 -28.12 19.59 -10.80
CA GLY A 101 -28.53 20.93 -11.20
C GLY A 101 -30.04 21.13 -11.34
N VAL A 102 -30.85 20.12 -10.99
CA VAL A 102 -32.31 20.14 -11.05
C VAL A 102 -32.85 20.55 -9.67
N LYS A 103 -33.45 21.74 -9.57
CA LYS A 103 -33.91 22.33 -8.30
C LYS A 103 -35.43 22.30 -8.13
N SER A 104 -36.18 22.22 -9.23
CA SER A 104 -37.64 22.21 -9.23
C SER A 104 -38.22 21.17 -10.19
N ALA A 105 -39.49 20.77 -9.97
CA ALA A 105 -40.22 19.95 -10.92
C ALA A 105 -40.43 20.64 -12.29
N ALA A 106 -40.36 21.98 -12.35
CA ALA A 106 -40.36 22.72 -13.62
C ALA A 106 -39.05 22.52 -14.38
N ASP A 107 -37.90 22.57 -13.71
CA ASP A 107 -36.58 22.28 -14.29
C ASP A 107 -36.55 20.86 -14.86
N LEU A 108 -37.04 19.89 -14.08
CA LEU A 108 -37.14 18.50 -14.52
C LEU A 108 -38.13 18.34 -15.69
N LYS A 109 -39.22 19.11 -15.73
CA LYS A 109 -40.19 19.09 -16.83
C LYS A 109 -39.64 19.74 -18.11
N ALA A 110 -38.72 20.70 -17.99
CA ALA A 110 -38.06 21.35 -19.12
C ALA A 110 -37.10 20.40 -19.85
N LEU A 111 -36.37 19.55 -19.13
CA LEU A 111 -35.40 18.62 -19.72
C LEU A 111 -36.00 17.69 -20.80
N PRO A 112 -35.26 17.45 -21.92
CA PRO A 112 -35.70 16.53 -22.98
C PRO A 112 -35.69 15.07 -22.51
N ARG A 113 -36.46 14.21 -23.18
CA ARG A 113 -36.63 12.78 -22.87
C ARG A 113 -35.69 11.87 -23.68
N SER A 114 -35.14 12.36 -24.78
CA SER A 114 -34.14 11.68 -25.60
C SER A 114 -33.11 12.68 -26.12
N ALA A 115 -32.01 12.18 -26.68
CA ALA A 115 -30.99 13.02 -27.31
C ALA A 115 -31.48 13.70 -28.60
N ASP A 116 -32.56 13.19 -29.20
CA ASP A 116 -33.10 13.63 -30.48
C ASP A 116 -34.26 14.66 -30.34
N GLU A 117 -34.69 14.97 -29.12
CA GLU A 117 -35.75 15.95 -28.85
C GLU A 117 -35.19 17.39 -28.83
N THR A 118 -35.69 18.26 -29.71
CA THR A 118 -35.15 19.62 -29.93
C THR A 118 -35.23 20.49 -28.67
N ALA A 119 -34.07 20.85 -28.10
CA ALA A 119 -33.99 21.60 -26.85
C ALA A 119 -34.33 23.09 -27.01
N THR A 120 -35.21 23.63 -26.17
CA THR A 120 -35.50 25.08 -26.11
C THR A 120 -34.39 25.86 -25.40
N ALA A 121 -34.35 27.18 -25.59
CA ALA A 121 -33.29 28.05 -25.06
C ALA A 121 -33.11 27.98 -23.52
N ALA A 122 -34.17 27.66 -22.77
CA ALA A 122 -34.08 27.42 -21.32
C ALA A 122 -33.39 26.08 -20.99
N ASN A 123 -33.72 25.01 -21.73
CA ASN A 123 -33.11 23.68 -21.58
C ASN A 123 -31.60 23.72 -21.81
N VAL A 124 -31.16 24.58 -22.73
CA VAL A 124 -29.76 24.77 -23.09
C VAL A 124 -28.90 25.25 -21.92
N GLN A 125 -29.44 25.94 -20.90
CA GLN A 125 -28.65 26.41 -19.75
C GLN A 125 -28.43 25.33 -18.67
N ILE A 126 -29.38 24.40 -18.49
CA ILE A 126 -29.27 23.34 -17.48
C ILE A 126 -28.41 22.18 -18.01
N ALA A 127 -28.52 21.85 -19.30
CA ALA A 127 -27.66 20.88 -19.98
C ALA A 127 -26.24 21.41 -20.32
N LYS A 128 -25.91 22.66 -19.98
CA LYS A 128 -24.66 23.33 -20.41
C LYS A 128 -23.43 23.07 -19.56
N ARG A 129 -23.55 22.39 -18.42
CA ARG A 129 -22.43 22.20 -17.49
C ARG A 129 -21.49 21.11 -18.00
N LEU A 130 -20.27 21.51 -18.34
CA LEU A 130 -19.20 20.61 -18.72
C LEU A 130 -18.80 19.72 -17.54
N PRO A 131 -18.43 18.44 -17.77
CA PRO A 131 -18.14 17.50 -16.68
C PRO A 131 -16.91 17.95 -15.89
N VAL A 132 -16.99 17.90 -14.56
CA VAL A 132 -15.84 18.24 -13.70
C VAL A 132 -14.94 17.02 -13.57
N VAL A 133 -13.79 17.03 -14.25
CA VAL A 133 -12.87 15.88 -14.31
C VAL A 133 -11.76 16.01 -13.25
N ARG A 134 -11.49 14.96 -12.46
CA ARG A 134 -10.61 15.05 -11.27
C ARG A 134 -9.45 14.06 -11.25
N PRO A 135 -8.35 14.35 -10.53
CA PRO A 135 -7.28 13.39 -10.26
C PRO A 135 -7.80 12.11 -9.60
N GLY A 136 -7.35 10.96 -10.11
CA GLY A 136 -7.78 9.62 -9.67
C GLY A 136 -9.05 9.08 -10.35
N GLU A 137 -9.72 9.87 -11.21
CA GLU A 137 -10.90 9.45 -11.95
C GLU A 137 -10.57 8.42 -13.07
N ASP A 138 -11.48 7.47 -13.32
CA ASP A 138 -11.44 6.55 -14.47
C ASP A 138 -12.73 6.73 -15.30
N SER A 139 -12.64 7.41 -16.45
CA SER A 139 -13.81 7.76 -17.28
C SER A 139 -13.50 8.03 -18.75
N THR A 140 -14.56 8.00 -19.58
CA THR A 140 -14.48 8.44 -20.98
C THR A 140 -14.31 9.96 -21.12
N ALA A 141 -14.64 10.75 -20.09
CA ALA A 141 -14.34 12.19 -20.06
C ALA A 141 -12.84 12.44 -19.90
N VAL A 142 -12.19 11.69 -18.99
CA VAL A 142 -10.73 11.63 -18.89
C VAL A 142 -10.11 11.17 -20.22
N LYS A 143 -10.68 10.17 -20.89
CA LYS A 143 -10.15 9.67 -22.17
C LYS A 143 -10.19 10.75 -23.27
N ARG A 144 -11.29 11.51 -23.37
CA ARG A 144 -11.41 12.68 -24.27
C ARG A 144 -10.41 13.78 -23.92
N LEU A 145 -10.29 14.09 -22.62
CA LEU A 145 -9.32 15.05 -22.10
C LEU A 145 -7.88 14.63 -22.44
N GLN A 146 -7.53 13.36 -22.27
CA GLN A 146 -6.22 12.82 -22.61
C GLN A 146 -5.91 12.94 -24.10
N VAL A 147 -6.87 12.62 -24.98
CA VAL A 147 -6.68 12.80 -26.43
C VAL A 147 -6.52 14.29 -26.78
N LEU A 148 -7.35 15.17 -26.21
CA LEU A 148 -7.26 16.63 -26.40
C LEU A 148 -5.93 17.22 -25.90
N LEU A 149 -5.39 16.70 -24.79
CA LEU A 149 -4.10 17.10 -24.21
C LEU A 149 -2.89 16.33 -24.78
N GLY A 150 -3.08 15.41 -25.73
CA GLY A 150 -2.02 14.55 -26.26
C GLY A 150 -1.41 13.54 -25.28
N VAL A 151 -2.05 13.29 -24.12
CA VAL A 151 -1.53 12.42 -23.06
C VAL A 151 -1.65 10.94 -23.43
N GLN A 152 -0.51 10.28 -23.64
CA GLN A 152 -0.42 8.87 -24.02
C GLN A 152 -0.02 7.97 -22.83
N PRO A 153 -0.59 6.74 -22.73
CA PRO A 153 -1.79 6.30 -23.44
C PRO A 153 -3.03 7.06 -22.96
N ALA A 154 -3.98 7.32 -23.86
CA ALA A 154 -5.33 7.76 -23.48
C ALA A 154 -6.09 6.59 -22.82
N SER A 155 -5.69 6.28 -21.59
CA SER A 155 -6.13 5.14 -20.77
C SER A 155 -7.54 5.30 -20.21
N GLY A 156 -8.05 6.53 -20.13
CA GLY A 156 -9.23 6.89 -19.35
C GLY A 156 -8.95 7.16 -17.87
N ARG A 157 -7.70 7.01 -17.40
CA ARG A 157 -7.33 7.22 -15.98
C ARG A 157 -6.59 8.52 -15.74
N PHE A 158 -7.12 9.38 -14.87
CA PHE A 158 -6.57 10.71 -14.57
C PHE A 158 -5.45 10.57 -13.54
N LEU A 159 -4.32 10.06 -14.02
CA LEU A 159 -3.11 9.86 -13.23
C LEU A 159 -2.20 11.10 -13.32
N THR A 160 -1.00 11.01 -12.75
CA THR A 160 -0.03 12.12 -12.67
C THR A 160 0.26 12.81 -14.00
N LEU A 161 0.33 12.10 -15.13
CA LEU A 161 0.54 12.71 -16.44
C LEU A 161 -0.65 13.57 -16.91
N THR A 162 -1.88 13.08 -16.75
CA THR A 162 -3.09 13.86 -17.07
C THR A 162 -3.24 15.05 -16.12
N ARG A 163 -2.89 14.86 -14.84
CA ARG A 163 -2.89 15.92 -13.84
C ARG A 163 -1.88 17.02 -14.16
N ALA A 164 -0.63 16.68 -14.46
CA ALA A 164 0.40 17.65 -14.83
C ALA A 164 0.00 18.46 -16.07
N ALA A 165 -0.56 17.81 -17.10
CA ALA A 165 -1.06 18.49 -18.29
C ALA A 165 -2.22 19.46 -17.98
N VAL A 166 -3.14 19.10 -17.07
CA VAL A 166 -4.22 19.99 -16.61
C VAL A 166 -3.70 21.14 -15.76
N GLU A 167 -2.78 20.88 -14.84
CA GLU A 167 -2.17 21.90 -13.98
C GLU A 167 -1.38 22.93 -14.82
N ALA A 168 -0.65 22.47 -15.85
CA ALA A 168 0.03 23.33 -16.82
C ALA A 168 -0.94 24.21 -17.63
N VAL A 169 -2.07 23.67 -18.09
CA VAL A 169 -3.13 24.43 -18.78
C VAL A 169 -3.73 25.50 -17.85
N GLN A 170 -3.99 25.16 -16.59
CA GLN A 170 -4.51 26.11 -15.60
C GLN A 170 -3.52 27.24 -15.35
N GLN A 171 -2.24 26.92 -15.14
CA GLN A 171 -1.18 27.88 -14.93
C GLN A 171 -0.99 28.80 -16.15
N ALA A 172 -0.96 28.24 -17.37
CA ALA A 172 -0.83 28.98 -18.63
C ALA A 172 -2.08 29.78 -19.02
N ALA A 173 -3.20 29.63 -18.30
CA ALA A 173 -4.43 30.39 -18.46
C ALA A 173 -4.69 31.37 -17.28
N GLY A 174 -3.76 31.51 -16.33
CA GLY A 174 -3.95 32.34 -15.14
C GLY A 174 -5.05 31.84 -14.19
N LEU A 175 -5.44 30.58 -14.32
CA LEU A 175 -6.44 29.94 -13.45
C LEU A 175 -5.77 29.43 -12.17
N LYS A 176 -6.57 29.27 -11.11
CA LYS A 176 -6.11 28.57 -9.90
C LYS A 176 -5.73 27.14 -10.27
N VAL A 177 -4.46 26.79 -10.06
CA VAL A 177 -3.94 25.43 -10.28
C VAL A 177 -4.58 24.51 -9.22
N THR A 178 -5.51 23.68 -9.68
CA THR A 178 -6.29 22.74 -8.85
C THR A 178 -6.15 21.29 -9.30
N GLY A 179 -5.57 21.05 -10.49
CA GLY A 179 -5.52 19.74 -11.14
C GLY A 179 -6.88 19.15 -11.49
N THR A 180 -7.97 19.91 -11.31
CA THR A 180 -9.35 19.52 -11.59
C THR A 180 -9.86 20.32 -12.79
N VAL A 181 -10.32 19.64 -13.84
CA VAL A 181 -10.89 20.30 -15.02
C VAL A 181 -12.33 20.71 -14.73
N ASP A 182 -12.49 21.94 -14.25
CA ASP A 182 -13.79 22.59 -14.10
C ASP A 182 -14.22 23.33 -15.40
N ASN A 183 -15.38 24.01 -15.36
CA ASN A 183 -15.89 24.73 -16.52
C ASN A 183 -14.98 25.90 -16.96
N LYS A 184 -14.13 26.44 -16.07
CA LYS A 184 -13.13 27.47 -16.45
C LYS A 184 -11.96 26.84 -17.18
N THR A 185 -11.52 25.67 -16.72
CA THR A 185 -10.44 24.89 -17.31
C THR A 185 -10.82 24.35 -18.69
N TRP A 186 -12.06 23.88 -18.87
CA TRP A 186 -12.57 23.51 -20.21
C TRP A 186 -12.65 24.71 -21.17
N ASN A 187 -13.11 25.87 -20.70
CA ASN A 187 -13.12 27.08 -21.53
C ASN A 187 -11.68 27.46 -21.96
N ALA A 188 -10.68 27.31 -21.08
CA ALA A 188 -9.27 27.52 -21.41
C ALA A 188 -8.71 26.49 -22.43
N LEU A 189 -9.35 25.33 -22.56
CA LEU A 189 -9.08 24.32 -23.59
C LEU A 189 -9.88 24.53 -24.88
N GLY A 190 -10.63 25.63 -25.02
CA GLY A 190 -11.48 25.90 -26.20
C GLY A 190 -12.78 25.08 -26.24
N ILE A 191 -13.20 24.51 -25.10
CA ILE A 191 -14.41 23.69 -24.98
C ILE A 191 -15.44 24.45 -24.14
N ASN A 192 -16.39 25.11 -24.80
CA ASN A 192 -17.33 26.06 -24.20
C ASN A 192 -18.76 25.48 -24.03
N SER A 193 -19.01 24.27 -24.54
CA SER A 193 -20.33 23.63 -24.54
C SER A 193 -20.22 22.11 -24.50
N PHE A 194 -21.24 21.46 -23.93
CA PHE A 194 -21.29 19.99 -23.83
C PHE A 194 -21.23 19.30 -25.21
N SER A 195 -21.79 19.92 -26.26
CA SER A 195 -21.71 19.42 -27.64
C SER A 195 -20.27 19.39 -28.17
N GLN A 196 -19.47 20.43 -27.93
CA GLN A 196 -18.04 20.42 -28.28
C GLN A 196 -17.28 19.36 -27.49
N PHE A 197 -17.57 19.20 -26.19
CA PHE A 197 -16.98 18.16 -25.36
C PHE A 197 -17.33 16.75 -25.87
N GLN A 198 -18.59 16.50 -26.25
CA GLN A 198 -19.04 15.19 -26.72
C GLN A 198 -18.41 14.81 -28.07
N ALA A 199 -18.15 15.81 -28.93
CA ALA A 199 -17.45 15.66 -30.20
C ALA A 199 -15.94 15.38 -30.08
N LEU A 200 -15.35 15.50 -28.88
CA LEU A 200 -13.94 15.14 -28.67
C LEU A 200 -13.69 13.64 -28.92
N PRO A 201 -12.64 13.29 -29.68
CA PRO A 201 -12.30 11.90 -29.95
C PRO A 201 -11.84 11.16 -28.68
N ILE A 202 -12.15 9.86 -28.61
CA ILE A 202 -11.76 8.93 -27.53
C ILE A 202 -10.59 8.01 -27.91
N THR A 203 -10.05 8.20 -29.10
CA THR A 203 -8.95 7.46 -29.73
C THR A 203 -8.18 8.42 -30.63
N TYR A 204 -6.88 8.21 -30.80
CA TYR A 204 -6.09 8.95 -31.76
C TYR A 204 -6.37 8.43 -33.17
N SER A 205 -6.98 9.25 -34.03
CA SER A 205 -7.10 8.95 -35.46
C SER A 205 -5.72 9.04 -36.11
N ALA A 206 -5.37 8.07 -36.96
CA ALA A 206 -4.10 8.08 -37.68
C ALA A 206 -4.03 9.32 -38.62
N PRO A 207 -2.93 10.09 -38.64
CA PRO A 207 -2.88 11.32 -39.43
C PRO A 207 -2.66 11.05 -40.93
N GLN A 208 -3.37 11.77 -41.79
CA GLN A 208 -3.07 11.88 -43.23
C GLN A 208 -1.92 12.88 -43.51
N SER A 209 -0.93 12.96 -42.62
CA SER A 209 0.22 13.87 -42.77
C SER A 209 1.53 13.09 -42.61
N SER A 210 2.50 13.36 -43.50
CA SER A 210 3.85 12.81 -43.44
C SER A 210 4.79 13.60 -42.51
N LEU A 211 4.25 14.52 -41.70
CA LEU A 211 5.00 15.28 -40.68
C LEU A 211 4.77 14.67 -39.28
N PRO A 212 5.81 14.62 -38.42
CA PRO A 212 5.71 13.96 -37.13
C PRO A 212 4.85 14.76 -36.14
N ILE A 213 3.93 14.09 -35.43
CA ILE A 213 3.24 14.72 -34.29
C ILE A 213 4.16 14.71 -33.08
N LEU A 214 4.48 15.89 -32.55
CA LEU A 214 5.35 16.06 -31.38
C LEU A 214 4.55 16.58 -30.18
N LYS A 215 4.76 16.01 -28.99
CA LYS A 215 4.01 16.33 -27.77
C LYS A 215 4.87 16.23 -26.52
N PHE A 216 4.35 16.74 -25.39
CA PHE A 216 5.02 16.67 -24.10
C PHE A 216 5.45 15.23 -23.75
N GLY A 217 6.71 15.06 -23.38
CA GLY A 217 7.35 13.76 -23.10
C GLY A 217 8.18 13.19 -24.24
N ASP A 218 7.97 13.64 -25.49
CA ASP A 218 8.72 13.13 -26.64
C ASP A 218 10.21 13.51 -26.56
N ARG A 219 11.08 12.58 -27.00
CA ARG A 219 12.54 12.78 -27.08
C ARG A 219 13.04 12.37 -28.47
N SER A 220 13.41 13.33 -29.32
CA SER A 220 13.92 13.04 -30.68
C SER A 220 14.59 14.27 -31.33
N ASP A 221 15.31 14.06 -32.43
CA ASP A 221 15.87 15.16 -33.23
C ASP A 221 14.79 16.00 -33.91
N ALA A 222 13.59 15.45 -34.13
CA ALA A 222 12.41 16.21 -34.55
C ALA A 222 12.04 17.31 -33.53
N VAL A 223 12.20 17.03 -32.24
CA VAL A 223 12.01 18.01 -31.17
C VAL A 223 13.15 19.03 -31.15
N LYS A 224 14.40 18.67 -31.49
CA LYS A 224 15.48 19.66 -31.62
C LYS A 224 15.17 20.66 -32.74
N LYS A 225 14.74 20.18 -33.90
CA LYS A 225 14.30 21.01 -35.04
C LYS A 225 13.18 21.98 -34.64
N LEU A 226 12.18 21.48 -33.91
CA LEU A 226 11.12 22.30 -33.32
C LEU A 226 11.64 23.35 -32.33
N GLN A 227 12.57 22.96 -31.45
CA GLN A 227 13.16 23.87 -30.46
C GLN A 227 13.98 24.98 -31.12
N VAL A 228 14.73 24.68 -32.19
CA VAL A 228 15.42 25.70 -33.00
C VAL A 228 14.42 26.66 -33.65
N LEU A 229 13.37 26.14 -34.31
CA LEU A 229 12.30 26.97 -34.91
C LEU A 229 11.58 27.88 -33.90
N LEU A 230 11.45 27.44 -32.65
CA LEU A 230 10.79 28.18 -31.58
C LEU A 230 11.75 29.03 -30.74
N GLY A 231 13.06 29.06 -31.04
CA GLY A 231 14.06 29.78 -30.25
C GLY A 231 14.24 29.24 -28.82
N VAL A 232 13.87 27.98 -28.56
CA VAL A 232 13.91 27.36 -27.23
C VAL A 232 15.31 26.87 -26.91
N THR A 233 15.98 27.54 -25.96
CA THR A 233 17.32 27.19 -25.50
C THR A 233 17.33 26.56 -24.09
N PRO A 234 18.20 25.57 -23.83
CA PRO A 234 19.01 24.82 -24.81
C PRO A 234 18.15 23.86 -25.66
N THR A 235 18.63 23.52 -26.87
CA THR A 235 17.98 22.59 -27.80
C THR A 235 18.25 21.13 -27.40
N THR A 236 17.56 20.66 -26.35
CA THR A 236 17.76 19.35 -25.72
C THR A 236 17.22 18.17 -26.53
N GLY A 237 16.29 18.40 -27.47
CA GLY A 237 15.51 17.35 -28.12
C GLY A 237 14.45 16.70 -27.22
N GLY A 238 14.21 17.24 -26.02
CA GLY A 238 13.16 16.80 -25.10
C GLY A 238 12.00 17.79 -25.03
N PHE A 239 10.80 17.35 -25.40
CA PHE A 239 9.61 18.19 -25.46
C PHE A 239 9.02 18.25 -24.05
N PHE A 240 9.49 19.20 -23.25
CA PHE A 240 9.03 19.43 -21.88
C PHE A 240 8.50 20.84 -21.70
N GLU A 241 8.34 21.31 -20.46
CA GLU A 241 7.60 22.53 -20.10
C GLU A 241 8.00 23.76 -20.92
N LYS A 242 9.30 24.02 -21.13
CA LYS A 242 9.78 25.12 -21.99
C LYS A 242 9.34 24.99 -23.45
N THR A 243 9.47 23.79 -24.04
CA THR A 243 9.09 23.55 -25.44
C THR A 243 7.57 23.58 -25.61
N GLN A 244 6.82 22.99 -24.66
CA GLN A 244 5.36 23.04 -24.67
C GLN A 244 4.83 24.46 -24.49
N ALA A 245 5.42 25.27 -23.59
CA ALA A 245 5.06 26.67 -23.42
C ALA A 245 5.30 27.48 -24.71
N ALA A 246 6.42 27.25 -25.41
CA ALA A 246 6.70 27.89 -26.69
C ALA A 246 5.74 27.45 -27.82
N VAL A 247 5.35 26.16 -27.86
CA VAL A 247 4.33 25.65 -28.78
C VAL A 247 2.96 26.28 -28.49
N ILE A 248 2.54 26.33 -27.22
CA ILE A 248 1.30 26.98 -26.76
C ILE A 248 1.30 28.46 -27.14
N ALA A 249 2.42 29.17 -26.92
CA ALA A 249 2.57 30.57 -27.31
C ALA A 249 2.43 30.73 -28.83
N ARG A 250 3.09 29.88 -29.63
CA ARG A 250 2.99 29.93 -31.09
C ARG A 250 1.57 29.66 -31.58
N GLN A 251 0.92 28.61 -31.08
CA GLN A 251 -0.47 28.27 -31.41
C GLN A 251 -1.43 29.44 -31.13
N ARG A 252 -1.30 30.08 -29.95
CA ARG A 252 -2.06 31.29 -29.60
C ARG A 252 -1.82 32.43 -30.59
N THR A 253 -0.56 32.71 -30.97
CA THR A 253 -0.26 33.76 -31.96
C THR A 253 -0.75 33.43 -33.38
N ALA A 254 -1.03 32.16 -33.67
CA ALA A 254 -1.54 31.69 -34.96
C ALA A 254 -3.07 31.49 -34.98
N ASN A 255 -3.79 31.89 -33.92
CA ASN A 255 -5.22 31.63 -33.72
C ASN A 255 -5.60 30.12 -33.78
N LEU A 256 -4.66 29.24 -33.45
CA LEU A 256 -4.89 27.79 -33.32
C LEU A 256 -5.32 27.43 -31.88
N PRO A 257 -6.02 26.30 -31.68
CA PRO A 257 -6.23 25.72 -30.37
C PRO A 257 -4.88 25.52 -29.65
N ALA A 258 -4.78 26.03 -28.42
CA ALA A 258 -3.54 26.08 -27.64
C ALA A 258 -3.24 24.74 -26.94
N THR A 259 -3.16 23.65 -27.70
CA THR A 259 -3.05 22.26 -27.21
C THR A 259 -1.68 21.92 -26.62
N GLY A 260 -0.63 22.64 -27.00
CA GLY A 260 0.76 22.27 -26.67
C GLY A 260 1.26 21.00 -27.37
N VAL A 261 0.54 20.55 -28.40
CA VAL A 261 0.91 19.43 -29.28
C VAL A 261 1.15 19.98 -30.68
N VAL A 262 2.30 19.68 -31.28
CA VAL A 262 2.61 20.05 -32.66
C VAL A 262 2.04 19.00 -33.60
N ASP A 263 0.91 19.34 -34.20
CA ASP A 263 0.26 18.58 -35.27
C ASP A 263 0.48 19.24 -36.65
N ALA A 264 -0.17 18.73 -37.69
CA ALA A 264 -0.07 19.27 -39.05
C ALA A 264 -0.46 20.77 -39.14
N SER A 265 -1.47 21.22 -38.37
CA SER A 265 -1.88 22.63 -38.34
C SER A 265 -0.82 23.51 -37.66
N THR A 266 -0.17 22.98 -36.63
CA THR A 266 0.88 23.67 -35.89
C THR A 266 2.19 23.73 -36.71
N TRP A 267 2.52 22.70 -37.47
CA TRP A 267 3.63 22.73 -38.44
C TRP A 267 3.38 23.75 -39.55
N GLN A 268 2.16 23.79 -40.10
CA GLN A 268 1.77 24.82 -41.08
C GLN A 268 1.91 26.23 -40.50
N ALA A 269 1.49 26.47 -39.26
CA ALA A 269 1.71 27.74 -38.55
C ALA A 269 3.18 28.04 -38.21
N LEU A 270 4.07 27.06 -38.28
CA LEU A 270 5.53 27.21 -38.19
C LEU A 270 6.20 27.38 -39.57
N GLY A 271 5.43 27.42 -40.66
CA GLY A 271 5.95 27.55 -42.04
C GLY A 271 6.43 26.24 -42.66
N ILE A 272 6.17 25.10 -42.02
CA ILE A 272 6.60 23.77 -42.47
C ILE A 272 5.41 23.04 -43.10
N LEU A 273 5.42 22.96 -44.43
CA LEU A 273 4.30 22.43 -45.24
C LEU A 273 4.59 21.04 -45.82
N SER A 274 5.85 20.60 -45.82
CA SER A 274 6.26 19.30 -46.37
C SER A 274 7.39 18.65 -45.58
N SER A 275 7.51 17.32 -45.70
CA SER A 275 8.60 16.57 -45.06
C SER A 275 9.99 17.05 -45.52
N ALA A 276 10.16 17.46 -46.79
CA ALA A 276 11.42 18.01 -47.28
C ALA A 276 11.83 19.32 -46.56
N GLN A 277 10.87 20.21 -46.26
CA GLN A 277 11.13 21.42 -45.46
C GLN A 277 11.48 21.07 -44.01
N PHE A 278 10.80 20.09 -43.44
CA PHE A 278 11.09 19.57 -42.09
C PHE A 278 12.48 18.91 -42.02
N ASP A 279 12.87 18.17 -43.05
CA ASP A 279 14.14 17.46 -43.10
C ASP A 279 15.34 18.40 -43.20
N ALA A 280 15.19 19.53 -43.91
CA ALA A 280 16.19 20.59 -44.03
C ALA A 280 16.41 21.43 -42.75
N LEU A 281 15.60 21.29 -41.71
CA LEU A 281 15.76 22.06 -40.46
C LEU A 281 17.02 21.65 -39.68
N PRO A 282 17.80 22.61 -39.14
CA PRO A 282 18.94 22.32 -38.28
C PRO A 282 18.48 21.79 -36.90
N THR A 283 19.30 20.93 -36.30
CA THR A 283 19.08 20.33 -34.97
C THR A 283 19.81 21.06 -33.83
N ALA A 284 20.51 22.15 -34.13
CA ALA A 284 21.18 23.04 -33.19
C ALA A 284 21.15 24.48 -33.73
N ILE A 285 21.29 25.47 -32.84
CA ILE A 285 21.51 26.85 -33.24
C ILE A 285 22.97 26.98 -33.68
N VAL A 286 23.19 27.35 -34.95
CA VAL A 286 24.53 27.69 -35.44
C VAL A 286 24.89 29.06 -34.89
N VAL A 287 25.92 29.11 -34.06
CA VAL A 287 26.61 30.35 -33.68
C VAL A 287 27.85 30.42 -34.55
N GLU A 288 27.94 31.42 -35.44
CA GLU A 288 29.17 31.66 -36.19
C GLU A 288 30.28 32.06 -35.21
N GLN A 289 31.43 31.41 -35.38
CA GLN A 289 32.58 31.50 -34.48
C GLN A 289 33.57 32.55 -35.03
N PRO A 290 34.08 33.49 -34.22
CA PRO A 290 35.19 34.36 -34.61
C PRO A 290 36.47 33.54 -34.86
N GLU A 291 37.31 34.00 -35.78
CA GLU A 291 38.46 33.27 -36.31
C GLU A 291 39.53 32.88 -35.27
N SER A 292 40.32 31.86 -35.62
CA SER A 292 41.24 31.14 -34.74
C SER A 292 42.54 31.87 -34.40
N ILE A 293 43.02 31.68 -33.17
CA ILE A 293 44.39 31.97 -32.73
C ILE A 293 45.25 30.70 -32.91
N PRO A 294 46.53 30.76 -33.33
CA PRO A 294 47.34 29.57 -33.60
C PRO A 294 47.81 28.80 -32.36
N GLU A 295 48.05 27.50 -32.52
CA GLU A 295 48.63 26.61 -31.50
C GLU A 295 50.13 26.86 -31.25
N PRO A 296 50.67 26.53 -30.04
CA PRO A 296 52.09 26.63 -29.74
C PRO A 296 52.92 25.39 -30.16
N ASP A 297 54.21 25.64 -30.38
CA ASP A 297 55.25 24.74 -30.92
C ASP A 297 55.62 23.54 -29.99
N PRO A 298 55.77 22.30 -30.50
CA PRO A 298 56.02 21.09 -29.71
C PRO A 298 57.50 20.82 -29.35
N THR A 299 58.30 21.84 -28.99
CA THR A 299 59.77 21.71 -28.88
C THR A 299 60.41 22.06 -27.52
N ASN A 300 59.73 21.82 -26.38
CA ASN A 300 60.34 22.01 -25.05
C ASN A 300 60.36 20.71 -24.20
N PRO A 301 61.50 20.34 -23.54
CA PRO A 301 61.60 19.06 -22.81
C PRO A 301 60.80 19.01 -21.50
N ILE A 302 60.36 17.80 -21.14
CA ILE A 302 59.67 17.50 -19.89
C ILE A 302 60.65 17.59 -18.70
N THR A 303 60.37 18.48 -17.75
CA THR A 303 60.89 18.40 -16.38
C THR A 303 59.97 17.54 -15.50
N PRO A 304 60.50 16.80 -14.51
CA PRO A 304 59.69 15.90 -13.69
C PRO A 304 58.66 16.63 -12.82
N ASP A 305 57.51 15.99 -12.58
CA ASP A 305 56.40 16.52 -11.78
C ASP A 305 56.83 16.93 -10.36
N PRO A 306 56.35 18.08 -9.85
CA PRO A 306 56.34 18.34 -8.42
C PRO A 306 55.27 17.48 -7.72
N GLU A 307 55.56 17.02 -6.50
CA GLU A 307 54.63 16.28 -5.65
C GLU A 307 53.29 17.02 -5.44
N PRO A 308 52.20 16.29 -5.15
CA PRO A 308 50.85 16.86 -5.12
C PRO A 308 50.64 17.85 -3.97
N VAL A 309 50.89 19.13 -4.25
CA VAL A 309 50.39 20.24 -3.44
C VAL A 309 48.87 20.15 -3.35
N THR A 310 48.38 19.88 -2.15
CA THR A 310 46.94 19.82 -1.86
C THR A 310 46.37 21.23 -1.94
N PRO A 311 45.49 21.57 -2.90
CA PRO A 311 44.83 22.86 -2.89
C PRO A 311 43.77 22.82 -1.80
N THR A 312 43.98 23.55 -0.70
CA THR A 312 42.88 23.96 0.17
C THR A 312 42.01 24.96 -0.58
N GLU A 313 41.17 24.48 -1.49
CA GLU A 313 40.05 25.25 -1.99
C GLU A 313 39.14 25.61 -0.79
N PRO A 314 38.71 26.87 -0.65
CA PRO A 314 37.79 27.25 0.42
C PRO A 314 36.45 26.52 0.25
N VAL A 315 35.93 25.96 1.35
CA VAL A 315 34.66 25.24 1.37
C VAL A 315 33.55 26.12 0.77
N PRO A 316 32.76 25.63 -0.20
CA PRO A 316 31.76 26.44 -0.90
C PRO A 316 30.73 27.02 0.08
N THR A 317 30.63 28.36 0.11
CA THR A 317 29.84 29.14 1.08
C THR A 317 28.34 29.19 0.75
N GLY A 318 27.79 28.09 0.24
CA GLY A 318 26.37 28.00 -0.12
C GLY A 318 25.46 27.77 1.11
N PRO A 319 24.13 27.93 0.96
CA PRO A 319 23.19 27.49 1.99
C PRO A 319 23.31 25.97 2.19
N VAL A 320 23.14 25.52 3.42
CA VAL A 320 23.16 24.10 3.79
C VAL A 320 21.89 23.73 4.58
N PRO A 321 21.46 22.46 4.60
CA PRO A 321 20.32 22.05 5.41
C PRO A 321 20.54 22.30 6.92
N PRO A 322 19.46 22.51 7.70
CA PRO A 322 19.55 22.64 9.15
C PRO A 322 20.22 21.41 9.80
N GLY A 323 21.06 21.65 10.81
CA GLY A 323 21.64 20.58 11.61
C GLY A 323 20.61 19.92 12.55
N VAL A 324 20.93 18.70 13.01
CA VAL A 324 20.20 18.05 14.11
C VAL A 324 20.64 18.59 15.47
N THR A 325 19.88 18.30 16.53
CA THR A 325 20.28 18.59 17.91
C THR A 325 21.62 17.93 18.25
N ALA A 326 22.55 18.71 18.82
CA ALA A 326 23.85 18.23 19.28
C ALA A 326 23.71 17.15 20.37
N GLY A 327 24.67 16.22 20.44
CA GLY A 327 24.67 15.12 21.42
C GLY A 327 23.67 13.99 21.16
N LEU A 328 22.88 14.03 20.08
CA LEU A 328 22.08 12.87 19.65
C LEU A 328 23.02 11.73 19.20
N PRO A 329 22.80 10.47 19.61
CA PRO A 329 23.52 9.32 19.06
C PRO A 329 23.45 9.28 17.53
N PHE A 330 24.47 8.71 16.88
CA PHE A 330 24.40 8.40 15.45
C PHE A 330 23.53 7.17 15.20
N ASP A 331 22.79 7.19 14.09
CA ASP A 331 22.10 6.00 13.59
C ASP A 331 23.11 4.90 13.24
N ALA A 332 22.66 3.65 13.31
CA ALA A 332 23.40 2.49 12.84
C ALA A 332 23.82 2.72 11.39
N ALA A 333 25.12 2.58 11.11
CA ALA A 333 25.66 2.85 9.79
C ALA A 333 25.05 1.89 8.76
N GLY A 334 24.43 2.43 7.72
CA GLY A 334 23.79 1.63 6.68
C GLY A 334 24.81 0.90 5.81
N GLU A 335 24.64 -0.41 5.68
CA GLU A 335 25.26 -1.19 4.61
C GLU A 335 24.66 -0.84 3.23
N TYR A 336 25.31 -1.32 2.16
CA TYR A 336 24.69 -1.32 0.84
C TYR A 336 23.45 -2.24 0.80
N GLN A 337 22.35 -1.70 0.28
CA GLN A 337 21.04 -2.34 0.16
C GLN A 337 20.61 -2.21 -1.29
N ALA A 338 20.73 -3.28 -2.07
CA ALA A 338 20.29 -3.31 -3.46
C ALA A 338 18.76 -3.30 -3.57
N GLN A 339 18.24 -2.99 -4.74
CA GLN A 339 16.81 -3.20 -5.04
C GLN A 339 16.41 -4.68 -4.85
N THR A 340 15.37 -4.93 -4.05
CA THR A 340 14.79 -6.27 -3.79
C THR A 340 13.30 -6.36 -4.07
N ILE A 341 12.57 -5.24 -4.14
CA ILE A 341 11.14 -5.19 -4.46
C ILE A 341 10.81 -4.23 -5.61
N CYS A 342 9.54 -4.25 -6.03
CA CYS A 342 8.92 -3.27 -6.91
C CYS A 342 7.82 -2.57 -6.12
N ASP A 343 8.09 -1.33 -5.69
CA ASP A 343 7.09 -0.41 -5.13
C ASP A 343 7.60 1.02 -5.38
N PRO A 344 7.37 1.59 -6.57
CA PRO A 344 7.99 2.86 -6.99
C PRO A 344 7.32 4.10 -6.38
N ASN A 345 6.36 3.92 -5.46
CA ASN A 345 5.76 5.01 -4.71
C ASN A 345 6.82 5.69 -3.83
N PRO A 346 6.98 7.04 -3.88
CA PRO A 346 7.95 7.75 -3.05
C PRO A 346 7.82 7.39 -1.56
N LYS A 347 8.94 7.00 -0.94
CA LYS A 347 8.99 6.71 0.48
C LYS A 347 9.13 8.01 1.29
N THR A 348 8.62 8.02 2.52
CA THR A 348 8.42 9.24 3.31
C THR A 348 9.70 10.07 3.46
N GLY A 349 10.84 9.44 3.73
CA GLY A 349 12.12 10.14 3.85
C GLY A 349 12.71 10.60 2.53
N ALA A 350 12.51 9.86 1.43
CA ALA A 350 12.89 10.30 0.09
C ALA A 350 12.09 11.54 -0.35
N ASP A 351 10.79 11.57 0.00
CA ASP A 351 9.97 12.76 -0.25
C ASP A 351 10.33 13.94 0.67
N ARG A 352 10.62 13.69 1.96
CA ARG A 352 11.12 14.72 2.88
C ARG A 352 12.47 15.30 2.40
N LEU A 353 13.39 14.47 1.91
CA LEU A 353 14.65 14.92 1.33
C LEU A 353 14.43 15.75 0.06
N ARG A 354 13.51 15.33 -0.82
CA ARG A 354 13.07 16.13 -1.98
C ARG A 354 12.52 17.51 -1.57
N GLN A 355 11.67 17.56 -0.55
CA GLN A 355 11.11 18.82 -0.04
C GLN A 355 12.20 19.72 0.57
N LEU A 356 13.11 19.14 1.36
CA LEU A 356 14.25 19.83 1.96
C LEU A 356 15.18 20.44 0.90
N LEU A 357 15.54 19.68 -0.14
CA LEU A 357 16.40 20.19 -1.22
C LEU A 357 15.75 21.38 -1.95
N LYS A 358 14.44 21.30 -2.24
CA LYS A 358 13.66 22.42 -2.80
C LYS A 358 13.63 23.64 -1.88
N GLN A 359 13.48 23.43 -0.56
CA GLN A 359 13.44 24.49 0.43
C GLN A 359 14.79 25.22 0.56
N VAL A 360 15.91 24.50 0.55
CA VAL A 360 17.25 25.06 0.78
C VAL A 360 17.87 25.65 -0.50
N TYR A 361 17.66 25.01 -1.65
CA TYR A 361 18.35 25.35 -2.90
C TYR A 361 17.45 25.96 -3.99
N GLY A 362 16.14 25.98 -3.77
CA GLY A 362 15.14 26.52 -4.69
C GLY A 362 14.40 25.43 -5.47
N GLU A 363 13.28 25.83 -6.08
CA GLU A 363 12.40 24.91 -6.82
C GLU A 363 13.05 24.36 -8.09
N VAL A 364 13.00 23.04 -8.24
CA VAL A 364 13.59 22.27 -9.35
C VAL A 364 12.94 20.88 -9.44
N THR A 365 13.03 20.28 -10.63
CA THR A 365 12.65 18.89 -10.88
C THR A 365 13.49 17.93 -10.04
N ILE A 366 12.81 17.11 -9.24
CA ILE A 366 13.41 16.00 -8.48
C ILE A 366 12.56 14.75 -8.72
N GLY A 367 13.13 13.78 -9.45
CA GLY A 367 12.46 12.55 -9.85
C GLY A 367 12.75 11.41 -8.88
N ILE A 368 11.71 10.79 -8.30
CA ILE A 368 11.86 9.62 -7.40
C ILE A 368 11.46 8.31 -8.09
N TYR A 369 10.52 8.37 -9.03
CA TYR A 369 9.83 7.23 -9.60
C TYR A 369 10.57 6.62 -10.82
N ARG A 370 10.56 5.29 -10.91
CA ARG A 370 10.85 4.54 -12.15
C ARG A 370 9.95 3.33 -12.25
N ASP A 371 9.40 3.05 -13.44
CA ASP A 371 8.62 1.84 -13.68
C ASP A 371 9.48 0.58 -13.45
N CYS A 372 8.88 -0.47 -12.90
CA CYS A 372 9.64 -1.66 -12.49
C CYS A 372 10.16 -2.51 -13.67
N ASP A 373 9.49 -2.45 -14.82
CA ASP A 373 9.87 -3.10 -16.08
C ASP A 373 10.99 -2.38 -16.84
N ARG A 374 11.39 -1.17 -16.41
CA ARG A 374 12.41 -0.34 -17.09
C ARG A 374 13.85 -0.63 -16.65
N GLY A 375 14.50 -1.53 -17.38
CA GLY A 375 15.94 -1.80 -17.25
C GLY A 375 16.32 -2.55 -15.97
N GLY A 376 17.61 -2.54 -15.60
CA GLY A 376 18.15 -3.33 -14.48
C GLY A 376 17.74 -2.86 -13.07
N THR A 377 18.52 -3.31 -12.08
CA THR A 377 18.40 -2.94 -10.66
C THR A 377 18.44 -1.42 -10.47
N SER A 378 17.45 -0.86 -9.77
CA SER A 378 17.42 0.58 -9.45
C SER A 378 16.46 0.89 -8.30
N GLU A 379 16.96 1.64 -7.33
CA GLU A 379 16.28 2.03 -6.09
C GLU A 379 15.13 3.03 -6.31
N HIS A 380 15.02 3.63 -7.51
CA HIS A 380 13.82 4.36 -7.95
C HIS A 380 12.59 3.46 -8.11
N LYS A 381 12.80 2.18 -8.41
CA LYS A 381 11.71 1.18 -8.48
C LYS A 381 11.16 0.80 -7.10
N GLU A 382 11.82 1.29 -6.04
CA GLU A 382 11.41 1.18 -4.64
C GLU A 382 11.04 2.55 -4.04
N GLY A 383 11.10 3.62 -4.84
CA GLY A 383 10.78 4.99 -4.41
C GLY A 383 11.71 5.56 -3.34
N ARG A 384 12.93 5.01 -3.20
CA ARG A 384 13.93 5.40 -2.20
C ARG A 384 15.21 6.03 -2.77
N ALA A 385 15.26 6.26 -4.07
CA ALA A 385 16.26 7.10 -4.71
C ALA A 385 15.62 8.33 -5.36
N LEU A 386 16.40 9.38 -5.57
CA LEU A 386 15.97 10.62 -6.21
C LEU A 386 17.06 11.19 -7.12
N ASP A 387 16.63 11.67 -8.30
CA ASP A 387 17.47 12.37 -9.27
C ASP A 387 17.15 13.87 -9.18
N TRP A 388 18.08 14.64 -8.65
CA TRP A 388 18.01 16.09 -8.50
C TRP A 388 18.60 16.75 -9.74
N MET A 389 17.74 17.37 -10.57
CA MET A 389 18.07 17.80 -11.94
C MET A 389 18.86 19.12 -12.00
N TYR A 390 20.05 19.10 -11.39
CA TYR A 390 21.07 20.15 -11.48
C TYR A 390 22.28 19.64 -12.28
N HIS A 391 22.81 20.49 -13.15
CA HIS A 391 23.79 20.13 -14.17
C HIS A 391 25.19 20.63 -13.78
N TRP A 392 26.16 19.73 -13.71
CA TRP A 392 27.56 19.97 -13.31
C TRP A 392 28.22 21.12 -14.09
N ARG A 393 27.99 21.15 -15.42
CA ARG A 393 28.52 22.20 -16.31
C ARG A 393 27.90 23.60 -16.08
N ASN A 394 26.84 23.74 -15.29
CA ASN A 394 26.30 25.02 -14.86
C ASN A 394 26.89 25.39 -13.50
N LEU A 395 27.68 26.46 -13.44
CA LEU A 395 28.45 26.82 -12.24
C LEU A 395 27.56 27.18 -11.03
N GLU A 396 26.40 27.80 -11.23
CA GLU A 396 25.48 28.15 -10.14
C GLU A 396 24.84 26.89 -9.54
N GLN A 397 24.37 25.98 -10.41
CA GLN A 397 23.78 24.71 -9.99
C GLN A 397 24.84 23.82 -9.33
N ARG A 398 26.06 23.77 -9.90
CA ARG A 398 27.21 23.06 -9.33
C ARG A 398 27.54 23.56 -7.93
N ALA A 399 27.61 24.87 -7.70
CA ALA A 399 27.89 25.44 -6.38
C ALA A 399 26.84 25.04 -5.33
N LYS A 400 25.55 24.98 -5.71
CA LYS A 400 24.47 24.49 -4.82
C LYS A 400 24.64 23.01 -4.48
N VAL A 401 24.97 22.17 -5.46
CA VAL A 401 25.23 20.74 -5.22
C VAL A 401 26.48 20.55 -4.36
N GLU A 402 27.60 21.21 -4.68
CA GLU A 402 28.85 21.04 -3.94
C GLU A 402 28.75 21.57 -2.49
N SER A 403 27.97 22.64 -2.26
CA SER A 403 27.55 23.05 -0.90
C SER A 403 26.85 21.94 -0.14
N PHE A 404 25.81 21.33 -0.76
CA PHE A 404 25.08 20.21 -0.17
C PHE A 404 26.00 19.01 0.11
N LEU A 405 26.84 18.63 -0.85
CA LEU A 405 27.72 17.47 -0.75
C LEU A 405 28.81 17.66 0.31
N ALA A 406 29.43 18.85 0.39
CA ALA A 406 30.42 19.16 1.40
C ALA A 406 29.83 19.03 2.82
N TRP A 407 28.63 19.59 3.04
CA TRP A 407 27.88 19.42 4.29
C TRP A 407 27.46 17.97 4.55
N LEU A 408 27.06 17.24 3.51
CA LEU A 408 26.56 15.87 3.60
C LEU A 408 27.64 14.88 4.02
N ILE A 409 28.83 15.00 3.42
CA ILE A 409 29.96 14.08 3.61
C ILE A 409 30.92 14.51 4.73
N ALA A 410 30.70 15.69 5.34
CA ALA A 410 31.49 16.18 6.45
C ALA A 410 31.63 15.15 7.61
N PRO A 411 32.80 15.07 8.25
CA PRO A 411 32.98 14.30 9.48
C PRO A 411 32.07 14.75 10.61
N GLY A 412 31.71 13.82 11.50
CA GLY A 412 30.92 14.11 12.70
C GLY A 412 31.77 14.33 13.94
N GLU A 413 31.10 14.51 15.09
CA GLU A 413 31.71 14.46 16.43
C GLU A 413 32.47 13.15 16.68
N ASP A 414 32.11 12.07 15.97
CA ASP A 414 32.76 10.76 16.01
C ASP A 414 33.96 10.62 15.05
N GLY A 415 34.36 11.71 14.37
CA GLY A 415 35.47 11.75 13.41
C GLY A 415 35.21 10.99 12.09
N ARG A 416 34.09 10.28 11.96
CA ARG A 416 33.79 9.47 10.77
C ARG A 416 33.14 10.32 9.68
N PRO A 417 33.56 10.20 8.40
CA PRO A 417 32.93 10.90 7.28
C PRO A 417 31.43 10.65 7.18
N GLY A 418 30.71 11.56 6.52
CA GLY A 418 29.30 11.39 6.22
C GLY A 418 28.39 11.44 7.43
N ALA A 419 28.64 12.35 8.38
CA ALA A 419 27.76 12.52 9.55
C ALA A 419 26.31 12.76 9.13
N ASN A 420 26.08 13.74 8.26
CA ASN A 420 24.73 14.07 7.79
C ASN A 420 24.17 13.01 6.84
N ALA A 421 25.01 12.39 6.00
CA ALA A 421 24.60 11.22 5.19
C ALA A 421 24.03 10.08 6.05
N ARG A 422 24.75 9.71 7.13
CA ARG A 422 24.32 8.68 8.10
C ARG A 422 23.01 9.08 8.76
N ARG A 423 22.90 10.31 9.28
CA ARG A 423 21.69 10.81 9.96
C ARG A 423 20.46 10.94 9.05
N MET A 424 20.66 11.23 7.76
CA MET A 424 19.59 11.22 6.75
C MET A 424 19.23 9.81 6.25
N GLY A 425 20.07 8.81 6.52
CA GLY A 425 19.98 7.47 5.93
C GLY A 425 20.24 7.46 4.42
N ILE A 426 21.11 8.36 3.92
CA ILE A 426 21.60 8.31 2.54
C ILE A 426 22.67 7.21 2.44
N MET A 427 22.49 6.31 1.48
CA MET A 427 23.35 5.16 1.25
C MET A 427 24.52 5.50 0.31
N TYR A 428 24.21 6.14 -0.83
CA TYR A 428 25.21 6.65 -1.77
C TYR A 428 24.69 7.85 -2.58
N VAL A 429 25.61 8.58 -3.19
CA VAL A 429 25.37 9.68 -4.11
C VAL A 429 26.26 9.52 -5.36
N LEU A 430 25.70 9.79 -6.54
CA LEU A 430 26.46 9.95 -7.78
C LEU A 430 26.41 11.40 -8.26
N TRP A 431 27.58 11.92 -8.62
CA TRP A 431 27.76 13.27 -9.15
C TRP A 431 29.04 13.37 -9.97
N ASN A 432 28.98 14.02 -11.14
CA ASN A 432 30.11 14.25 -12.04
C ASN A 432 31.01 13.02 -12.28
N GLY A 433 30.41 11.91 -12.67
CA GLY A 433 31.10 10.67 -13.03
C GLY A 433 31.66 9.91 -11.84
N ARG A 434 31.32 10.31 -10.62
CA ARG A 434 31.83 9.73 -9.39
C ARG A 434 30.72 9.27 -8.47
N ILE A 435 31.02 8.29 -7.62
CA ILE A 435 30.15 7.74 -6.58
C ILE A 435 30.82 7.82 -5.21
N TRP A 436 30.10 8.34 -4.23
CA TRP A 436 30.45 8.29 -2.81
C TRP A 436 29.34 7.54 -2.06
N GLY A 437 29.68 6.78 -1.02
CA GLY A 437 28.69 6.02 -0.26
C GLY A 437 29.14 5.69 1.15
N VAL A 438 28.19 5.73 2.10
CA VAL A 438 28.44 5.59 3.55
C VAL A 438 29.13 4.27 3.89
N TYR A 439 28.80 3.20 3.17
CA TYR A 439 29.33 1.85 3.37
C TYR A 439 30.79 1.67 2.90
N ARG A 440 31.36 2.64 2.18
CA ARG A 440 32.78 2.73 1.75
C ARG A 440 33.22 4.20 1.73
N ALA A 441 33.01 4.89 2.84
CA ALA A 441 33.22 6.34 2.94
C ALA A 441 34.70 6.73 3.14
N ASP A 442 35.48 5.81 3.68
CA ASP A 442 36.93 5.81 3.88
C ASP A 442 37.71 5.92 2.56
N GLU A 443 37.23 5.27 1.50
CA GLU A 443 37.82 5.36 0.16
C GLU A 443 37.45 6.66 -0.60
N GLY A 444 36.58 7.50 -0.04
CA GLY A 444 36.15 8.75 -0.66
C GLY A 444 35.32 8.58 -1.95
N TRP A 445 35.54 9.48 -2.91
CA TRP A 445 34.84 9.48 -4.20
C TRP A 445 35.53 8.54 -5.20
N ARG A 446 34.80 7.54 -5.69
CA ARG A 446 35.26 6.59 -6.71
C ARG A 446 34.74 6.97 -8.09
N ASP A 447 35.42 6.52 -9.14
CA ASP A 447 34.94 6.63 -10.51
C ASP A 447 33.73 5.72 -10.81
N VAL A 448 32.86 6.17 -11.72
CA VAL A 448 31.69 5.41 -12.22
C VAL A 448 31.96 4.97 -13.66
N GLY A 449 32.31 3.70 -13.85
CA GLY A 449 32.32 3.07 -15.19
C GLY A 449 33.28 3.66 -16.21
N GLY A 450 34.36 4.32 -15.77
CA GLY A 450 35.33 5.02 -16.59
C GLY A 450 35.01 6.50 -16.83
N CYS A 451 34.01 7.10 -16.19
CA CYS A 451 33.59 8.48 -16.48
C CYS A 451 34.67 9.54 -16.28
N SER A 452 35.67 9.28 -15.44
CA SER A 452 36.84 10.14 -15.20
C SER A 452 38.07 9.74 -16.00
N THR A 453 38.18 8.48 -16.44
CA THR A 453 39.40 7.89 -17.03
C THR A 453 39.30 7.60 -18.54
N ASP A 454 38.09 7.50 -19.08
CA ASP A 454 37.82 7.22 -20.49
C ASP A 454 37.53 8.53 -21.24
N PRO A 455 38.40 8.97 -22.18
CA PRO A 455 38.20 10.20 -22.94
C PRO A 455 36.90 10.25 -23.74
N ALA A 456 36.35 9.10 -24.16
CA ALA A 456 35.06 9.07 -24.85
C ALA A 456 33.92 9.48 -23.90
N LYS A 457 34.00 9.12 -22.61
CA LYS A 457 33.00 9.41 -21.58
C LYS A 457 33.08 10.82 -20.99
N GLN A 458 34.05 11.64 -21.40
CA GLN A 458 34.10 13.07 -21.07
C GLN A 458 33.12 13.92 -21.90
N ARG A 459 32.64 13.37 -23.02
CA ARG A 459 31.71 14.01 -23.96
C ARG A 459 30.29 14.12 -23.38
N SER A 460 29.57 15.16 -23.77
CA SER A 460 28.25 15.50 -23.21
C SER A 460 27.15 14.46 -23.45
N ASN A 461 27.29 13.61 -24.48
CA ASN A 461 26.37 12.48 -24.71
C ASN A 461 26.43 11.41 -23.60
N TYR A 462 27.48 11.41 -22.76
CA TYR A 462 27.59 10.57 -21.58
C TYR A 462 27.15 11.30 -20.30
N ASP A 463 26.75 12.57 -20.33
CA ASP A 463 26.46 13.33 -19.09
C ASP A 463 25.34 12.70 -18.24
N ASN A 464 24.34 12.04 -18.85
CA ASN A 464 23.33 11.24 -18.13
C ASN A 464 23.91 9.96 -17.49
N TYR A 465 24.76 9.21 -18.20
CA TYR A 465 25.41 8.00 -17.65
C TYR A 465 26.42 8.37 -16.55
N CYS A 466 27.11 9.48 -16.73
CA CYS A 466 28.07 10.04 -15.80
C CYS A 466 27.44 11.00 -14.79
N HIS A 467 26.12 11.07 -14.62
CA HIS A 467 25.48 11.86 -13.55
C HIS A 467 26.02 13.31 -13.47
N ARG A 468 26.13 13.95 -14.64
CA ARG A 468 26.55 15.35 -14.84
C ARG A 468 25.39 16.26 -15.20
N ASP A 469 24.24 15.72 -15.58
CA ASP A 469 22.98 16.45 -15.79
C ASP A 469 22.03 16.34 -14.59
N HIS A 470 22.33 15.47 -13.62
CA HIS A 470 21.61 15.32 -12.35
C HIS A 470 22.52 14.78 -11.24
N VAL A 471 22.14 15.02 -9.99
CA VAL A 471 22.66 14.33 -8.79
C VAL A 471 21.75 13.16 -8.48
N HIS A 472 22.26 11.94 -8.47
CA HIS A 472 21.48 10.78 -8.03
C HIS A 472 21.78 10.49 -6.56
N ILE A 473 20.77 10.44 -5.71
CA ILE A 473 20.90 10.15 -4.28
C ILE A 473 20.03 8.93 -3.95
N SER A 474 20.64 7.89 -3.37
CA SER A 474 19.96 6.66 -2.98
C SER A 474 19.96 6.49 -1.47
N MET A 475 18.83 6.09 -0.88
CA MET A 475 18.66 5.97 0.57
C MET A 475 18.62 4.52 1.04
N THR A 476 19.04 4.29 2.28
CA THR A 476 18.75 3.06 3.03
C THR A 476 17.25 2.98 3.34
N TRP A 477 16.75 1.80 3.71
CA TRP A 477 15.36 1.66 4.14
C TRP A 477 15.00 2.50 5.36
N ASP A 478 15.90 2.69 6.34
CA ASP A 478 15.65 3.57 7.49
C ASP A 478 15.59 5.05 7.10
N GLY A 479 16.47 5.49 6.19
CA GLY A 479 16.40 6.83 5.61
C GLY A 479 15.10 7.02 4.83
N ALA A 480 14.76 6.07 3.96
CA ALA A 480 13.55 6.07 3.14
C ALA A 480 12.26 6.06 3.97
N ALA A 481 12.24 5.37 5.12
CA ALA A 481 11.12 5.35 6.07
C ALA A 481 11.05 6.59 6.97
N ALA A 482 12.00 7.53 6.86
CA ALA A 482 12.13 8.68 7.76
C ALA A 482 12.31 8.28 9.24
N MET A 483 13.01 7.16 9.49
CA MET A 483 13.24 6.61 10.83
C MET A 483 14.58 7.02 11.46
N THR A 484 15.51 7.60 10.70
CA THR A 484 16.83 8.02 11.20
C THR A 484 16.80 9.37 11.93
N SER A 485 17.84 9.67 12.70
CA SER A 485 17.93 10.82 13.62
C SER A 485 17.73 12.21 13.01
N TYR A 486 17.89 12.37 11.69
CA TYR A 486 17.57 13.62 10.99
C TYR A 486 16.05 13.83 10.82
N TRP A 487 15.29 12.74 10.67
CA TRP A 487 13.85 12.77 10.37
C TRP A 487 12.96 12.47 11.59
N ASN A 488 13.53 11.85 12.62
CA ASN A 488 12.90 11.44 13.86
C ASN A 488 13.89 11.74 15.01
N PRO A 489 13.50 12.42 16.11
CA PRO A 489 14.41 12.68 17.23
C PRO A 489 14.94 11.42 17.94
N GLN A 490 14.36 10.24 17.69
CA GLN A 490 14.90 8.96 18.15
C GLN A 490 15.84 8.36 17.10
N ALA A 491 17.14 8.35 17.39
CA ALA A 491 18.14 7.70 16.54
C ALA A 491 17.92 6.17 16.47
N GLN A 492 18.02 5.60 15.27
CA GLN A 492 17.93 4.16 15.06
C GLN A 492 19.32 3.55 15.28
N THR A 493 19.66 3.22 16.53
CA THR A 493 20.99 2.71 16.89
C THR A 493 21.15 1.18 16.74
N LEU A 494 20.08 0.43 16.46
CA LEU A 494 20.14 -1.03 16.34
C LEU A 494 20.58 -1.47 14.94
N ALA A 495 21.63 -2.30 14.89
CA ALA A 495 22.06 -2.98 13.68
C ALA A 495 21.09 -4.11 13.27
N THR A 496 21.22 -4.61 12.03
CA THR A 496 20.55 -5.86 11.64
C THR A 496 21.13 -7.04 12.40
N CYS A 497 20.30 -8.01 12.76
CA CYS A 497 20.74 -9.25 13.41
C CYS A 497 21.76 -10.02 12.55
N GLU A 498 22.61 -10.82 13.19
CA GLU A 498 23.48 -11.78 12.50
C GLU A 498 22.65 -12.96 11.98
N GLU A 499 22.84 -13.29 10.71
CA GLU A 499 22.03 -14.27 9.98
C GLU A 499 22.94 -15.18 9.14
N SER A 500 22.62 -16.46 9.03
CA SER A 500 23.45 -17.48 8.36
C SER A 500 22.74 -18.13 7.18
N PRO A 501 23.45 -18.55 6.11
CA PRO A 501 22.87 -19.20 4.93
C PRO A 501 22.35 -20.62 5.21
N SER A 502 21.55 -21.17 4.29
CA SER A 502 20.89 -22.48 4.43
C SER A 502 21.79 -23.69 4.19
N ALA A 503 21.68 -24.69 5.06
CA ALA A 503 22.01 -26.10 4.78
C ALA A 503 20.89 -26.79 3.96
N PRO A 504 21.06 -28.05 3.49
CA PRO A 504 20.07 -28.78 2.70
C PRO A 504 18.74 -29.10 3.42
N ALA A 505 17.72 -29.48 2.65
CA ALA A 505 16.33 -29.59 3.10
C ALA A 505 15.92 -31.00 3.59
N PRO A 506 15.29 -31.12 4.78
CA PRO A 506 14.55 -32.32 5.16
C PRO A 506 13.13 -32.36 4.56
N LEU A 507 12.54 -33.56 4.56
CA LEU A 507 11.23 -33.86 3.97
C LEU A 507 10.06 -33.43 4.88
N ALA A 508 8.89 -33.19 4.27
CA ALA A 508 7.65 -32.99 5.02
C ALA A 508 7.11 -34.33 5.54
N ILE A 509 6.76 -34.37 6.83
CA ILE A 509 6.16 -35.56 7.46
C ILE A 509 4.65 -35.57 7.16
N THR A 510 4.15 -36.73 6.71
CA THR A 510 2.77 -36.89 6.20
C THR A 510 1.84 -37.65 7.14
N THR A 511 2.34 -38.22 8.24
CA THR A 511 1.53 -38.96 9.22
C THR A 511 0.84 -38.02 10.20
N PRO A 512 -0.40 -38.31 10.66
CA PRO A 512 -1.08 -37.47 11.63
C PRO A 512 -0.29 -37.27 12.93
N GLN A 513 -0.29 -36.03 13.41
CA GLN A 513 0.47 -35.60 14.59
C GLN A 513 -0.50 -35.15 15.69
N GLN A 514 -0.10 -35.32 16.95
CA GLN A 514 -0.82 -34.71 18.06
C GLN A 514 -0.29 -33.30 18.31
N LEU A 515 -1.18 -32.29 18.32
CA LEU A 515 -0.86 -30.97 18.85
C LEU A 515 -0.97 -30.98 20.37
N THR A 516 0.17 -30.79 21.05
CA THR A 516 0.25 -30.58 22.49
C THR A 516 0.44 -29.10 22.77
N ALA A 517 -0.44 -28.52 23.58
CA ALA A 517 -0.37 -27.12 23.97
C ALA A 517 0.56 -26.93 25.19
N ILE A 518 1.33 -25.85 25.18
CA ILE A 518 2.31 -25.50 26.22
C ILE A 518 1.98 -24.13 26.84
N THR A 519 2.76 -23.61 27.77
CA THR A 519 2.66 -22.19 28.14
C THR A 519 3.27 -21.38 27.00
N PRO A 520 2.61 -20.32 26.50
CA PRO A 520 3.18 -19.43 25.50
C PRO A 520 4.58 -18.93 25.92
N THR A 521 5.61 -19.45 25.28
CA THR A 521 7.01 -19.20 25.66
C THR A 521 7.69 -18.40 24.58
N ARG A 522 8.16 -17.21 24.93
CA ARG A 522 8.86 -16.34 24.00
C ARG A 522 10.27 -16.86 23.75
N ILE A 523 10.59 -17.13 22.49
CA ILE A 523 11.90 -17.63 22.05
C ILE A 523 12.71 -16.57 21.30
N LEU A 524 12.06 -15.51 20.83
CA LEU A 524 12.70 -14.37 20.15
C LEU A 524 12.05 -13.06 20.62
N ASP A 525 12.88 -12.08 20.97
CA ASP A 525 12.51 -10.66 21.04
C ASP A 525 13.75 -9.85 20.61
N THR A 526 13.80 -9.44 19.35
CA THR A 526 15.01 -8.82 18.79
C THR A 526 15.38 -7.52 19.52
N ARG A 527 14.40 -6.85 20.15
CA ARG A 527 14.60 -5.59 20.89
C ARG A 527 15.28 -5.77 22.24
N THR A 528 15.11 -6.92 22.90
CA THR A 528 15.73 -7.21 24.20
C THR A 528 16.97 -8.10 24.09
N GLY A 529 17.27 -8.60 22.89
CA GLY A 529 18.36 -9.56 22.68
C GLY A 529 17.98 -11.02 22.99
N LEU A 530 16.70 -11.33 23.22
CA LEU A 530 16.24 -12.69 23.48
C LEU A 530 16.26 -13.51 22.19
N GLY A 531 16.91 -14.68 22.19
CA GLY A 531 17.06 -15.54 21.01
C GLY A 531 18.12 -15.09 19.99
N VAL A 532 18.83 -13.99 20.27
CA VAL A 532 19.90 -13.42 19.42
C VAL A 532 21.13 -13.06 20.28
N ALA A 533 22.24 -12.67 19.66
CA ALA A 533 23.47 -12.32 20.39
C ALA A 533 23.38 -11.00 21.17
N GLN A 534 22.63 -10.03 20.64
CA GLN A 534 22.45 -8.68 21.19
C GLN A 534 21.16 -8.06 20.63
N PRO A 535 20.60 -6.99 21.23
CA PRO A 535 19.51 -6.22 20.65
C PRO A 535 19.79 -5.83 19.19
N CYS A 536 18.86 -6.14 18.29
CA CYS A 536 18.98 -5.95 16.85
C CYS A 536 17.61 -5.82 16.19
N ARG A 537 17.59 -5.57 14.88
CA ARG A 537 16.39 -5.65 14.03
C ARG A 537 16.57 -6.79 13.05
N LEU A 538 15.55 -7.61 12.81
CA LEU A 538 15.67 -8.70 11.85
C LEU A 538 15.89 -8.10 10.45
N GLY A 539 16.88 -8.61 9.71
CA GLY A 539 17.30 -8.07 8.43
C GLY A 539 16.45 -8.59 7.28
N GLY A 540 16.08 -7.70 6.37
CA GLY A 540 15.57 -8.07 5.06
C GLY A 540 16.69 -8.49 4.12
N LYS A 541 16.33 -9.11 3.00
CA LYS A 541 17.28 -9.43 1.93
C LYS A 541 18.06 -8.18 1.52
N ARG A 542 19.40 -8.27 1.49
CA ARG A 542 20.27 -7.19 0.98
C ARG A 542 20.40 -7.19 -0.55
N SER A 543 20.04 -8.30 -1.19
CA SER A 543 19.97 -8.50 -2.64
C SER A 543 18.96 -9.59 -3.02
N VAL A 544 18.63 -9.75 -4.29
CA VAL A 544 17.78 -10.86 -4.78
C VAL A 544 18.38 -12.25 -4.52
N THR A 545 19.71 -12.35 -4.40
CA THR A 545 20.43 -13.60 -4.11
C THR A 545 20.66 -13.86 -2.62
N ASP A 546 20.35 -12.90 -1.74
CA ASP A 546 20.49 -13.08 -0.29
C ASP A 546 19.54 -14.18 0.21
N ASN A 547 20.12 -15.19 0.87
CA ASN A 547 19.45 -16.38 1.38
C ASN A 547 19.69 -16.60 2.88
N ARG A 548 20.23 -15.60 3.57
CA ARG A 548 20.43 -15.64 5.02
C ARG A 548 19.10 -15.47 5.76
N TYR A 549 19.09 -15.96 6.98
CA TYR A 549 17.97 -15.85 7.91
C TYR A 549 18.45 -16.11 9.35
N LEU A 550 17.58 -15.79 10.31
CA LEU A 550 17.80 -16.10 11.72
C LEU A 550 17.39 -17.55 12.02
N HIS A 551 18.20 -18.26 12.79
CA HIS A 551 18.01 -19.65 13.17
C HIS A 551 17.57 -19.72 14.64
N LEU A 552 16.39 -20.28 14.92
CA LEU A 552 15.87 -20.43 16.28
C LEU A 552 15.73 -21.92 16.64
N PRO A 553 16.55 -22.47 17.56
CA PRO A 553 16.35 -23.82 18.09
C PRO A 553 15.05 -23.89 18.90
N ILE A 554 14.29 -24.98 18.69
CA ILE A 554 13.01 -25.26 19.36
C ILE A 554 13.15 -26.41 20.36
N SER A 555 13.79 -27.50 19.96
CA SER A 555 14.16 -28.60 20.86
C SER A 555 15.66 -28.60 21.13
N SER A 556 16.05 -29.09 22.31
CA SER A 556 17.43 -29.25 22.73
C SER A 556 18.06 -30.50 22.10
N VAL A 557 18.13 -30.53 20.77
CA VAL A 557 19.08 -31.42 20.08
C VAL A 557 20.48 -30.89 20.42
N PRO A 558 21.37 -31.70 21.03
CA PRO A 558 22.75 -31.30 21.19
C PRO A 558 23.34 -31.11 19.79
N ILE A 559 23.74 -29.87 19.47
CA ILE A 559 24.57 -29.62 18.31
C ILE A 559 25.92 -30.27 18.61
N ILE A 560 26.09 -31.51 18.17
CA ILE A 560 27.40 -32.15 18.06
C ILE A 560 27.96 -31.67 16.71
N PRO A 561 28.91 -30.72 16.69
CA PRO A 561 29.72 -30.52 15.49
C PRO A 561 30.64 -31.74 15.38
N GLU A 562 30.19 -32.79 14.69
CA GLU A 562 31.04 -33.92 14.36
C GLU A 562 32.06 -33.45 13.31
N VAL A 563 33.22 -32.97 13.80
CA VAL A 563 34.37 -32.63 12.97
C VAL A 563 35.09 -33.93 12.60
N THR A 564 34.40 -34.76 11.83
CA THR A 564 34.88 -36.04 11.30
C THR A 564 34.49 -36.16 9.84
N ASP A 565 35.02 -35.24 9.03
CA ASP A 565 35.54 -35.56 7.68
C ASP A 565 36.35 -34.36 7.17
N LEU A 566 37.63 -34.33 7.59
CA LEU A 566 38.65 -33.55 6.89
C LEU A 566 38.89 -34.20 5.53
N VAL A 567 38.11 -33.82 4.52
CA VAL A 567 38.41 -34.13 3.11
C VAL A 567 39.81 -33.58 2.80
N PRO A 568 40.82 -34.42 2.52
CA PRO A 568 42.17 -33.94 2.25
C PRO A 568 42.18 -33.28 0.86
N GLY A 569 42.22 -31.94 0.81
CA GLY A 569 42.27 -31.23 -0.47
C GLY A 569 41.67 -29.81 -0.49
N VAL A 570 41.09 -29.31 0.60
CA VAL A 570 40.57 -27.92 0.61
C VAL A 570 41.72 -26.92 0.65
N VAL A 571 41.72 -26.00 -0.32
CA VAL A 571 42.73 -24.95 -0.51
C VAL A 571 42.78 -24.00 0.70
N PRO A 572 43.96 -23.62 1.22
CA PRO A 572 44.06 -22.64 2.31
C PRO A 572 43.53 -21.27 1.86
N GLY A 573 42.49 -20.76 2.52
CA GLY A 573 41.93 -19.43 2.24
C GLY A 573 40.45 -19.25 2.53
N LEU A 574 39.67 -20.33 2.65
CA LEU A 574 38.25 -20.28 3.02
C LEU A 574 38.04 -21.00 4.35
N ASN A 575 38.01 -20.23 5.45
CA ASN A 575 37.45 -20.75 6.71
C ASN A 575 35.96 -21.07 6.47
N PRO A 576 35.49 -22.30 6.73
CA PRO A 576 34.05 -22.55 6.76
C PRO A 576 33.43 -21.68 7.86
N ILE A 577 32.40 -20.90 7.50
CA ILE A 577 31.68 -20.09 8.48
C ILE A 577 30.89 -21.05 9.37
N ILE A 578 31.46 -21.39 10.52
CA ILE A 578 30.76 -22.12 11.58
C ILE A 578 29.62 -21.21 12.06
N PRO A 579 28.34 -21.63 11.96
CA PRO A 579 27.23 -20.83 12.47
C PRO A 579 27.41 -20.65 13.97
N VAL A 580 27.51 -19.40 14.42
CA VAL A 580 27.57 -19.10 15.87
C VAL A 580 26.21 -19.49 16.46
N PRO A 581 26.13 -20.49 17.36
CA PRO A 581 24.86 -20.83 17.99
C PRO A 581 24.39 -19.63 18.84
N PRO A 582 23.09 -19.30 18.85
CA PRO A 582 22.58 -18.17 19.61
C PRO A 582 22.93 -18.35 21.09
N ARG A 583 23.56 -17.35 21.71
CA ARG A 583 24.03 -17.45 23.12
C ARG A 583 22.89 -17.49 24.15
N ASN A 584 21.69 -17.09 23.75
CA ASN A 584 20.49 -17.00 24.58
C ASN A 584 19.42 -18.01 24.15
N ILE A 585 19.72 -19.31 24.16
CA ILE A 585 18.74 -20.37 23.85
C ILE A 585 17.70 -20.44 24.97
N VAL A 586 16.44 -20.16 24.63
CA VAL A 586 15.30 -20.39 25.52
C VAL A 586 14.96 -21.88 25.50
N GLN A 587 15.27 -22.58 26.58
CA GLN A 587 14.75 -23.94 26.80
C GLN A 587 13.24 -23.85 27.04
N ILE A 588 12.47 -24.69 26.35
CA ILE A 588 11.04 -24.87 26.59
C ILE A 588 10.87 -26.23 27.28
N PRO A 589 10.72 -26.31 28.62
CA PRO A 589 10.75 -27.58 29.36
C PRO A 589 9.64 -28.57 28.97
N GLU A 590 8.60 -28.07 28.30
CA GLU A 590 7.38 -28.79 27.94
C GLU A 590 7.43 -29.36 26.51
N ILE A 591 8.48 -29.03 25.75
CA ILE A 591 8.76 -29.57 24.43
C ILE A 591 9.77 -30.73 24.57
N PRO A 592 9.46 -31.94 24.07
CA PRO A 592 10.40 -33.06 24.07
C PRO A 592 11.69 -32.75 23.30
N PRO A 593 12.86 -33.28 23.72
CA PRO A 593 14.12 -33.01 23.04
C PRO A 593 14.17 -33.59 21.61
N ALA A 594 13.37 -34.61 21.31
CA ALA A 594 13.26 -35.25 20.01
C ALA A 594 11.80 -35.60 19.64
N GLY A 595 11.55 -35.92 18.37
CA GLY A 595 10.23 -36.34 17.87
C GLY A 595 9.27 -35.19 17.54
N VAL A 596 9.68 -33.93 17.77
CA VAL A 596 8.93 -32.71 17.41
C VAL A 596 9.07 -32.44 15.91
N THR A 597 7.93 -32.28 15.23
CA THR A 597 7.85 -32.17 13.76
C THR A 597 7.37 -30.80 13.30
N ALA A 598 6.63 -30.08 14.14
CA ALA A 598 6.22 -28.70 13.92
C ALA A 598 5.93 -27.99 15.26
N VAL A 599 5.84 -26.66 15.23
CA VAL A 599 5.34 -25.83 16.33
C VAL A 599 4.21 -24.92 15.90
N LEU A 600 3.21 -24.76 16.77
CA LEU A 600 2.24 -23.69 16.69
C LEU A 600 2.84 -22.45 17.36
N ILE A 601 2.97 -21.37 16.59
CA ILE A 601 3.62 -20.14 17.03
C ILE A 601 2.73 -18.92 16.82
N ARG A 602 2.95 -17.90 17.65
CA ARG A 602 2.56 -16.52 17.38
C ARG A 602 3.81 -15.72 17.05
N ALA A 603 3.79 -15.08 15.89
CA ALA A 603 4.81 -14.12 15.49
C ALA A 603 4.24 -12.70 15.50
N THR A 604 5.04 -11.72 15.90
CA THR A 604 4.70 -10.30 15.85
C THR A 604 5.85 -9.55 15.19
N VAL A 605 5.50 -8.65 14.27
CA VAL A 605 6.43 -7.72 13.60
C VAL A 605 6.00 -6.30 13.95
N ALA A 606 6.95 -5.43 14.26
CA ALA A 606 6.70 -4.01 14.53
C ALA A 606 7.84 -3.13 13.97
N ASN A 607 7.58 -1.83 13.85
CA ASN A 607 8.60 -0.83 13.48
C ASN A 607 9.35 -1.19 12.17
N SER A 608 8.62 -1.72 11.18
CA SER A 608 9.22 -2.10 9.90
C SER A 608 9.55 -0.87 9.07
N ASN A 609 10.79 -0.74 8.59
CA ASN A 609 11.20 0.36 7.72
C ASN A 609 10.88 0.14 6.23
N ALA A 610 10.13 -0.92 5.89
CA ALA A 610 9.75 -1.24 4.52
C ALA A 610 8.35 -1.90 4.47
N PRO A 611 7.62 -1.82 3.34
CA PRO A 611 6.53 -2.75 3.06
C PRO A 611 7.14 -4.15 2.96
N SER A 612 6.71 -5.07 3.82
CA SER A 612 7.46 -6.30 4.03
C SER A 612 6.60 -7.48 4.48
N SER A 613 7.24 -8.62 4.67
CA SER A 613 6.62 -9.80 5.26
C SER A 613 7.60 -10.64 6.05
N LEU A 614 7.20 -11.07 7.24
CA LEU A 614 7.89 -12.15 7.94
C LEU A 614 7.46 -13.50 7.34
N SER A 615 8.42 -14.41 7.26
CA SER A 615 8.27 -15.82 6.89
C SER A 615 8.93 -16.70 7.95
N ILE A 616 8.28 -17.81 8.32
CA ILE A 616 8.80 -18.79 9.28
C ILE A 616 8.62 -20.21 8.74
N TRP A 617 9.65 -21.05 8.81
CA TRP A 617 9.65 -22.41 8.24
C TRP A 617 10.69 -23.34 8.90
N ALA A 618 10.71 -24.63 8.53
CA ALA A 618 11.73 -25.57 9.01
C ALA A 618 13.13 -25.17 8.54
N ARG A 619 14.12 -25.23 9.43
CA ARG A 619 15.52 -25.01 9.05
C ARG A 619 15.95 -26.01 7.97
N GLY A 620 16.77 -25.54 7.04
CA GLY A 620 17.21 -26.29 5.86
C GLY A 620 16.21 -26.35 4.70
N ALA A 621 14.90 -26.25 4.97
CA ALA A 621 13.90 -26.26 3.89
C ALA A 621 13.91 -24.97 3.06
N ALA A 622 13.53 -25.07 1.79
CA ALA A 622 13.34 -23.90 0.92
C ALA A 622 12.29 -22.95 1.50
N SER A 623 12.60 -21.65 1.55
CA SER A 623 11.73 -20.60 2.11
C SER A 623 10.29 -20.68 1.55
N PRO A 624 9.24 -20.47 2.37
CA PRO A 624 7.87 -20.60 1.92
C PRO A 624 7.54 -19.47 0.94
N THR A 625 6.87 -19.84 -0.16
CA THR A 625 6.35 -18.88 -1.16
C THR A 625 5.12 -18.12 -0.67
N VAL A 626 4.68 -18.36 0.57
CA VAL A 626 3.53 -17.72 1.21
C VAL A 626 4.02 -16.72 2.24
N VAL A 627 3.58 -15.47 2.10
CA VAL A 627 3.72 -14.41 3.11
C VAL A 627 3.01 -14.84 4.40
N THR A 628 3.74 -15.15 5.48
CA THR A 628 3.10 -15.61 6.73
C THR A 628 2.60 -14.45 7.60
N VAL A 629 3.34 -13.33 7.63
CA VAL A 629 2.93 -12.09 8.33
C VAL A 629 3.22 -10.87 7.45
N PRO A 630 2.26 -10.28 6.72
CA PRO A 630 2.49 -9.03 6.00
C PRO A 630 2.54 -7.85 6.97
N VAL A 631 3.43 -6.88 6.73
CA VAL A 631 3.55 -5.65 7.52
C VAL A 631 3.74 -4.44 6.61
N GLY A 632 3.10 -3.32 6.94
CA GLY A 632 3.32 -2.05 6.26
C GLY A 632 4.54 -1.31 6.81
N MET A 633 5.12 -0.42 6.03
CA MET A 633 6.14 0.52 6.53
C MET A 633 5.58 1.34 7.70
N GLY A 634 6.33 1.43 8.80
CA GLY A 634 5.93 2.05 10.07
C GLY A 634 4.88 1.27 10.88
N GLY A 635 4.36 0.17 10.35
CA GLY A 635 3.26 -0.58 10.97
C GLY A 635 3.69 -1.68 11.93
N ALA A 636 2.68 -2.33 12.52
CA ALA A 636 2.82 -3.59 13.21
C ALA A 636 1.90 -4.65 12.57
N ALA A 637 2.19 -5.92 12.80
CA ALA A 637 1.37 -7.04 12.38
C ALA A 637 1.62 -8.26 13.28
N SER A 638 0.65 -9.16 13.38
CA SER A 638 0.84 -10.44 14.07
C SER A 638 0.16 -11.58 13.33
N ALA A 639 0.72 -12.78 13.45
CA ALA A 639 0.18 -13.99 12.88
C ALA A 639 0.25 -15.13 13.89
N GLU A 640 -0.76 -15.98 13.88
CA GLU A 640 -0.61 -17.34 14.38
C GLU A 640 -0.48 -18.29 13.18
N THR A 641 0.51 -19.19 13.24
CA THR A 641 0.79 -20.16 12.17
C THR A 641 1.44 -21.41 12.74
N ILE A 642 1.38 -22.49 11.98
CA ILE A 642 2.25 -23.64 12.20
C ILE A 642 3.57 -23.40 11.44
N ALA A 643 4.70 -23.64 12.10
CA ALA A 643 6.01 -23.71 11.49
C ALA A 643 6.55 -25.14 11.65
N PRO A 644 6.78 -25.89 10.56
CA PRO A 644 7.51 -27.16 10.61
C PRO A 644 8.88 -26.96 11.26
N VAL A 645 9.37 -27.95 12.00
CA VAL A 645 10.70 -27.93 12.64
C VAL A 645 11.67 -28.77 11.78
N GLY A 646 12.92 -28.31 11.64
CA GLY A 646 13.96 -29.05 10.92
C GLY A 646 14.34 -30.33 11.66
N THR A 647 15.00 -31.27 10.98
CA THR A 647 15.53 -32.51 11.60
C THR A 647 16.55 -32.25 12.72
N ASP A 648 17.11 -31.05 12.72
CA ASP A 648 18.02 -30.51 13.72
C ASP A 648 17.32 -29.79 14.90
N GLY A 649 15.99 -29.82 14.97
CA GLY A 649 15.23 -29.21 16.05
C GLY A 649 15.01 -27.69 15.94
N ALA A 650 15.35 -27.03 14.82
CA ALA A 650 15.23 -25.58 14.68
C ALA A 650 14.26 -25.10 13.57
N ILE A 651 13.83 -23.84 13.70
CA ILE A 651 13.10 -23.08 12.67
C ILE A 651 13.96 -21.96 12.10
N ALA A 652 13.64 -21.56 10.87
CA ALA A 652 14.18 -20.41 10.16
C ALA A 652 13.18 -19.25 10.21
N VAL A 653 13.67 -18.03 10.46
CA VAL A 653 12.88 -16.80 10.53
C VAL A 653 13.55 -15.72 9.67
N ALA A 654 12.82 -15.14 8.73
CA ALA A 654 13.31 -14.05 7.88
C ALA A 654 12.23 -13.02 7.62
N ILE A 655 12.63 -11.77 7.43
CA ILE A 655 11.78 -10.71 6.87
C ILE A 655 12.17 -10.47 5.41
N ALA A 656 11.21 -10.16 4.53
CA ALA A 656 11.46 -10.11 3.10
C ALA A 656 12.34 -8.90 2.68
N THR A 657 12.02 -7.72 3.21
CA THR A 657 12.59 -6.43 2.81
C THR A 657 12.81 -5.53 4.03
N GLY A 658 13.82 -4.67 3.98
CA GLY A 658 14.08 -3.66 5.00
C GLY A 658 14.65 -4.23 6.29
N ALA A 659 14.11 -3.82 7.43
CA ALA A 659 14.36 -4.36 8.76
C ALA A 659 13.15 -4.09 9.67
N ALA A 660 12.94 -4.92 10.69
CA ALA A 660 11.86 -4.75 11.66
C ALA A 660 12.19 -5.37 13.03
N ASP A 661 11.43 -4.97 14.05
CA ASP A 661 11.43 -5.63 15.34
C ASP A 661 10.59 -6.91 15.25
N VAL A 662 11.10 -8.03 15.75
CA VAL A 662 10.40 -9.33 15.66
C VAL A 662 10.33 -10.01 17.03
N VAL A 663 9.16 -10.57 17.31
CA VAL A 663 8.87 -11.41 18.48
C VAL A 663 8.28 -12.73 18.01
N VAL A 664 8.75 -13.85 18.57
CA VAL A 664 8.17 -15.19 18.32
C VAL A 664 7.91 -15.90 19.65
N GLU A 665 6.69 -16.39 19.81
CA GLU A 665 6.18 -17.11 20.98
C GLU A 665 5.67 -18.48 20.55
N VAL A 666 6.13 -19.56 21.19
CA VAL A 666 5.67 -20.93 20.94
C VAL A 666 4.49 -21.25 21.86
N ILE A 667 3.37 -21.68 21.29
CA ILE A 667 2.09 -21.93 21.99
C ILE A 667 1.79 -23.44 22.08
N GLY A 668 2.33 -24.24 21.16
CA GLY A 668 2.21 -25.69 21.16
C GLY A 668 3.18 -26.35 20.19
N TYR A 669 3.29 -27.68 20.25
CA TYR A 669 4.12 -28.47 19.35
C TYR A 669 3.35 -29.67 18.79
N PHE A 670 3.81 -30.15 17.65
CA PHE A 670 3.34 -31.37 16.98
C PHE A 670 4.46 -32.41 17.09
N SER A 671 4.12 -33.65 17.43
CA SER A 671 5.10 -34.73 17.53
C SER A 671 4.57 -36.06 17.01
N ALA A 672 5.47 -36.86 16.42
CA ALA A 672 5.16 -38.22 16.02
C ALA A 672 5.05 -39.09 17.29
N GLY A 673 4.03 -39.95 17.34
CA GLY A 673 3.61 -40.61 18.58
C GLY A 673 4.64 -41.56 19.19
N GLN A 674 5.46 -41.05 20.11
CA GLN A 674 6.14 -41.85 21.12
C GLN A 674 6.21 -41.12 22.48
N GLN A 675 5.03 -40.74 23.00
CA GLN A 675 4.83 -40.68 24.43
C GLN A 675 3.81 -41.76 24.83
N THR A 676 3.96 -42.30 26.03
CA THR A 676 3.10 -43.34 26.60
C THR A 676 1.70 -42.77 26.87
N LEU A 677 0.88 -42.77 25.83
CA LEU A 677 -0.47 -42.23 25.84
C LEU A 677 -1.48 -43.34 26.10
N SER A 678 -2.44 -43.03 26.97
CA SER A 678 -3.69 -43.78 27.14
C SER A 678 -4.30 -44.15 25.77
N THR A 679 -4.83 -45.37 25.67
CA THR A 679 -5.35 -45.99 24.43
C THR A 679 -6.66 -45.36 23.90
N ALA A 680 -6.97 -44.12 24.27
CA ALA A 680 -8.18 -43.40 23.90
C ALA A 680 -7.90 -42.39 22.75
N PRO A 681 -8.56 -42.53 21.57
CA PRO A 681 -8.46 -41.54 20.49
C PRO A 681 -9.06 -40.18 20.90
N ARG A 682 -8.70 -39.09 20.19
CA ARG A 682 -9.02 -37.70 20.60
C ARG A 682 -9.58 -36.84 19.45
N ARG A 683 -10.88 -36.50 19.47
CA ARG A 683 -11.52 -35.66 18.44
C ARG A 683 -11.19 -34.16 18.54
N SER A 684 -11.02 -33.52 17.38
CA SER A 684 -11.22 -32.08 17.22
C SER A 684 -12.72 -31.79 17.06
N ILE A 685 -13.34 -31.11 18.03
CA ILE A 685 -14.78 -30.85 18.00
C ILE A 685 -15.07 -29.47 17.40
N LYS A 686 -15.94 -29.45 16.39
CA LYS A 686 -16.54 -28.23 15.84
C LYS A 686 -17.65 -27.75 16.78
N LEU A 687 -17.49 -26.56 17.36
CA LEU A 687 -18.55 -25.99 18.19
C LEU A 687 -19.59 -25.24 17.35
N VAL A 688 -20.86 -25.57 17.57
CA VAL A 688 -21.98 -24.71 17.18
C VAL A 688 -21.91 -23.46 18.06
N SER A 689 -21.83 -22.30 17.43
CA SER A 689 -21.67 -21.01 18.11
C SER A 689 -22.87 -20.68 19.00
N ALA A 690 -22.71 -20.91 20.31
CA ALA A 690 -23.54 -20.37 21.39
C ALA A 690 -22.76 -19.27 22.13
N PRO A 691 -23.44 -18.27 22.74
CA PRO A 691 -22.77 -17.14 23.37
C PRO A 691 -21.98 -17.58 24.61
N LEU A 692 -20.65 -17.52 24.52
CA LEU A 692 -19.71 -17.95 25.55
C LEU A 692 -19.36 -16.84 26.58
N LEU A 693 -20.16 -15.78 26.70
CA LEU A 693 -20.07 -14.89 27.87
C LEU A 693 -21.42 -14.23 28.08
N ASP A 694 -21.80 -14.04 29.35
CA ASP A 694 -23.05 -13.36 29.70
C ASP A 694 -23.01 -11.90 29.22
N VAL A 695 -23.86 -11.59 28.24
CA VAL A 695 -23.67 -10.47 27.29
C VAL A 695 -23.97 -9.10 27.90
N ARG A 696 -24.50 -9.04 29.13
CA ARG A 696 -25.22 -7.85 29.63
C ARG A 696 -24.45 -6.94 30.60
N THR A 697 -23.35 -7.38 31.18
CA THR A 697 -22.60 -6.61 32.19
C THR A 697 -21.15 -6.37 31.75
N PRO A 698 -20.68 -5.12 31.56
CA PRO A 698 -19.27 -4.83 31.31
C PRO A 698 -18.36 -5.33 32.44
N LEU A 699 -17.09 -5.64 32.15
CA LEU A 699 -16.06 -5.90 33.16
C LEU A 699 -15.54 -4.57 33.70
N GLN A 700 -15.59 -4.35 35.00
CA GLN A 700 -15.05 -3.13 35.64
C GLN A 700 -13.51 -3.10 35.60
N PRO A 701 -12.86 -1.93 35.73
CA PRO A 701 -11.41 -1.83 35.92
C PRO A 701 -10.91 -2.75 37.05
N GLY A 702 -9.91 -3.59 36.75
CA GLY A 702 -9.36 -4.59 37.69
C GLY A 702 -10.21 -5.86 37.86
N GLU A 703 -11.45 -5.90 37.35
CA GLU A 703 -12.29 -7.10 37.44
C GLU A 703 -11.71 -8.24 36.61
N SER A 704 -11.76 -9.46 37.17
CA SER A 704 -11.54 -10.71 36.44
C SER A 704 -12.82 -11.53 36.38
N ARG A 705 -13.18 -12.03 35.20
CA ARG A 705 -14.36 -12.87 34.98
C ARG A 705 -13.99 -14.18 34.30
N VAL A 706 -14.61 -15.27 34.72
CA VAL A 706 -14.33 -16.62 34.21
C VAL A 706 -15.46 -17.09 33.29
N LEU A 707 -15.09 -17.62 32.14
CA LEU A 707 -15.91 -18.38 31.21
C LEU A 707 -15.63 -19.87 31.39
N ASN A 708 -16.67 -20.65 31.68
CA ASN A 708 -16.61 -22.11 31.75
C ASN A 708 -17.08 -22.74 30.44
N LEU A 709 -16.19 -23.45 29.75
CA LEU A 709 -16.45 -24.11 28.47
C LEU A 709 -17.35 -25.35 28.63
N PRO A 710 -18.39 -25.58 27.80
CA PRO A 710 -19.39 -26.64 28.04
C PRO A 710 -18.84 -28.07 27.83
N ARG A 711 -18.99 -28.96 28.85
CA ARG A 711 -18.49 -30.36 28.81
C ARG A 711 -18.88 -31.11 27.55
N THR A 712 -20.16 -31.03 27.18
CA THR A 712 -20.77 -31.76 26.05
C THR A 712 -20.17 -31.44 24.68
N ALA A 713 -19.33 -30.42 24.58
CA ALA A 713 -18.71 -29.99 23.32
C ALA A 713 -17.18 -29.93 23.32
N VAL A 714 -16.51 -30.17 24.46
CA VAL A 714 -15.04 -30.14 24.57
C VAL A 714 -14.43 -31.33 25.33
N GLY A 715 -15.27 -32.24 25.83
CA GLY A 715 -14.85 -33.33 26.73
C GLY A 715 -14.51 -32.83 28.13
N ASP A 716 -13.91 -33.70 28.94
CA ASP A 716 -13.49 -33.35 30.30
C ASP A 716 -12.13 -32.63 30.35
N GLU A 717 -11.20 -32.91 29.41
CA GLU A 717 -9.82 -32.38 29.42
C GLU A 717 -9.39 -31.71 28.08
N PRO A 718 -9.89 -30.50 27.77
CA PRO A 718 -9.46 -29.77 26.58
C PRO A 718 -8.02 -29.23 26.72
N GLN A 719 -7.20 -29.45 25.70
CA GLN A 719 -5.80 -29.04 25.65
C GLN A 719 -5.63 -27.60 25.13
N ALA A 720 -6.44 -27.17 24.16
CA ALA A 720 -6.41 -25.80 23.63
C ALA A 720 -7.76 -25.36 23.06
N ALA A 721 -7.92 -24.04 22.93
CA ALA A 721 -9.06 -23.36 22.32
C ALA A 721 -8.59 -22.25 21.37
N SER A 722 -9.14 -22.18 20.16
CA SER A 722 -9.06 -20.96 19.36
C SER A 722 -10.24 -20.05 19.70
N VAL A 723 -9.93 -18.84 20.18
CA VAL A 723 -10.90 -17.80 20.52
C VAL A 723 -10.75 -16.60 19.58
N ALA A 724 -11.84 -15.86 19.40
CA ALA A 724 -11.93 -14.58 18.71
C ALA A 724 -12.64 -13.62 19.68
N VAL A 725 -11.91 -12.60 20.16
CA VAL A 725 -12.36 -11.75 21.26
C VAL A 725 -12.37 -10.28 20.85
N SER A 726 -13.54 -9.64 20.91
CA SER A 726 -13.69 -8.20 20.66
C SER A 726 -13.90 -7.46 21.98
N VAL A 727 -13.21 -6.33 22.15
CA VAL A 727 -13.32 -5.49 23.36
C VAL A 727 -13.76 -4.09 22.97
N ALA A 728 -14.88 -3.63 23.52
CA ALA A 728 -15.38 -2.26 23.36
C ALA A 728 -15.38 -1.54 24.72
N ALA A 729 -14.71 -0.39 24.80
CA ALA A 729 -14.53 0.37 26.04
C ALA A 729 -14.16 1.82 25.76
N ALA A 730 -14.45 2.74 26.67
CA ALA A 730 -13.93 4.10 26.59
C ALA A 730 -12.43 4.15 26.99
N GLY A 731 -11.73 5.21 26.60
CA GLY A 731 -10.36 5.47 27.06
C GLY A 731 -9.31 4.49 26.55
N ALA A 732 -8.31 4.19 27.39
CA ALA A 732 -7.15 3.39 27.04
C ALA A 732 -6.99 2.23 28.03
N GLY A 733 -6.68 1.05 27.50
CA GLY A 733 -6.62 -0.16 28.29
C GLY A 733 -6.52 -1.43 27.46
N ARG A 734 -6.52 -2.56 28.16
CA ARG A 734 -6.52 -3.90 27.56
C ARG A 734 -7.29 -4.89 28.43
N VAL A 735 -7.88 -5.90 27.81
CA VAL A 735 -8.34 -7.11 28.50
C VAL A 735 -7.32 -8.21 28.23
N THR A 736 -6.80 -8.83 29.28
CA THR A 736 -5.96 -10.02 29.16
C THR A 736 -6.82 -11.27 29.27
N ILE A 737 -6.45 -12.30 28.53
CA ILE A 737 -7.17 -13.56 28.42
C ILE A 737 -6.18 -14.68 28.73
N GLY A 738 -6.60 -15.63 29.56
CA GLY A 738 -5.72 -16.67 30.07
C GLY A 738 -6.45 -17.89 30.59
N ALA A 739 -5.66 -18.90 30.96
CA ALA A 739 -6.09 -20.08 31.70
C ALA A 739 -5.00 -20.39 32.74
N ASN A 740 -5.36 -21.02 33.86
CA ASN A 740 -4.41 -21.39 34.93
C ASN A 740 -3.57 -20.19 35.44
N ASN A 741 -4.19 -19.02 35.61
CA ASN A 741 -3.57 -17.73 35.96
C ASN A 741 -2.46 -17.23 35.00
N GLN A 742 -2.25 -17.88 33.85
CA GLN A 742 -1.31 -17.43 32.83
C GLN A 742 -2.03 -16.58 31.77
N THR A 743 -1.58 -15.33 31.58
CA THR A 743 -2.04 -14.49 30.46
C THR A 743 -1.42 -14.99 29.16
N GLN A 744 -2.25 -15.29 28.17
CA GLN A 744 -1.85 -15.88 26.89
C GLN A 744 -2.26 -15.04 25.67
N LEU A 745 -3.20 -14.12 25.83
CA LEU A 745 -3.63 -13.15 24.82
C LEU A 745 -3.98 -11.81 25.48
N SER A 746 -3.76 -10.70 24.78
CA SER A 746 -3.97 -9.34 25.28
C SER A 746 -4.67 -8.50 24.22
N VAL A 747 -5.90 -8.08 24.47
CA VAL A 747 -6.75 -7.34 23.53
C VAL A 747 -6.81 -5.88 23.95
N ARG A 748 -6.42 -4.95 23.06
CA ARG A 748 -6.59 -3.51 23.32
C ARG A 748 -8.08 -3.14 23.31
N TYR A 749 -8.44 -2.08 24.04
CA TYR A 749 -9.76 -1.46 23.91
C TYR A 749 -10.06 -1.06 22.46
N ASN A 750 -11.32 -1.21 22.05
CA ASN A 750 -11.83 -0.93 20.70
C ASN A 750 -11.09 -1.70 19.59
N SER A 751 -10.79 -2.96 19.88
CA SER A 751 -10.05 -3.86 18.99
C SER A 751 -10.50 -5.31 19.13
N THR A 752 -10.04 -6.16 18.21
CA THR A 752 -10.40 -7.58 18.11
C THR A 752 -9.15 -8.45 18.06
N ALA A 753 -9.07 -9.43 18.96
CA ALA A 753 -7.98 -10.38 19.06
C ALA A 753 -8.48 -11.83 18.95
N ASP A 754 -8.11 -12.50 17.87
CA ASP A 754 -8.09 -13.96 17.79
C ASP A 754 -6.84 -14.50 18.48
N GLY A 755 -6.90 -15.74 18.97
CA GLY A 755 -5.71 -16.48 19.37
C GLY A 755 -6.00 -17.91 19.80
N VAL A 756 -5.00 -18.79 19.67
CA VAL A 756 -5.01 -20.10 20.32
C VAL A 756 -4.52 -19.97 21.77
N ILE A 757 -5.35 -20.42 22.70
CA ILE A 757 -5.11 -20.43 24.15
C ILE A 757 -4.88 -21.88 24.58
N SER A 758 -3.77 -22.13 25.26
CA SER A 758 -3.47 -23.39 25.94
C SER A 758 -4.33 -23.52 27.20
N LEU A 759 -5.09 -24.60 27.27
CA LEU A 759 -6.04 -24.90 28.34
C LEU A 759 -5.50 -25.92 29.35
N ARG A 760 -4.68 -26.88 28.89
CA ARG A 760 -4.06 -27.93 29.73
C ARG A 760 -5.06 -28.73 30.59
N GLY A 761 -6.18 -29.13 30.02
CA GLY A 761 -7.28 -29.79 30.72
C GLY A 761 -8.21 -28.85 31.49
N ASN A 762 -7.87 -27.58 31.66
CA ASN A 762 -8.76 -26.61 32.31
C ASN A 762 -9.85 -26.13 31.34
N ARG A 763 -11.10 -26.11 31.80
CA ARG A 763 -12.26 -25.62 31.04
C ARG A 763 -12.56 -24.13 31.28
N ASN A 764 -11.67 -23.41 31.96
CA ASN A 764 -11.92 -22.04 32.42
C ASN A 764 -11.01 -21.03 31.69
N LEU A 765 -11.63 -20.11 30.95
CA LEU A 765 -10.97 -18.94 30.37
C LEU A 765 -11.21 -17.73 31.27
N THR A 766 -10.13 -17.10 31.74
CA THR A 766 -10.18 -15.91 32.61
C THR A 766 -9.91 -14.65 31.79
N PHE A 767 -10.78 -13.64 31.96
CA PHE A 767 -10.72 -12.34 31.31
C PHE A 767 -10.50 -11.27 32.36
N THR A 768 -9.39 -10.53 32.30
CA THR A 768 -9.06 -9.48 33.29
C THR A 768 -8.97 -8.12 32.61
N ASN A 769 -9.73 -7.13 33.10
CA ASN A 769 -9.70 -5.78 32.56
C ASN A 769 -8.57 -4.96 33.21
N ASN A 770 -7.46 -4.78 32.47
CA ASN A 770 -6.28 -4.03 32.89
C ASN A 770 -6.26 -2.62 32.29
N GLY A 771 -7.41 -1.95 32.27
CA GLY A 771 -7.55 -0.58 31.80
C GLY A 771 -8.42 0.26 32.72
N ASN A 772 -8.67 1.50 32.32
CA ASN A 772 -9.26 2.52 33.18
C ASN A 772 -10.79 2.68 33.07
N SER A 773 -11.46 1.88 32.23
CA SER A 773 -12.89 2.03 31.95
C SER A 773 -13.62 0.67 31.96
N PRO A 774 -14.94 0.64 32.19
CA PRO A 774 -15.74 -0.58 32.02
C PRO A 774 -15.64 -1.08 30.57
N ALA A 775 -15.40 -2.38 30.40
CA ALA A 775 -15.13 -3.00 29.10
C ALA A 775 -16.17 -4.08 28.76
N THR A 776 -16.85 -3.94 27.63
CA THR A 776 -17.70 -4.98 27.06
C THR A 776 -16.83 -5.94 26.27
N VAL A 777 -16.87 -7.23 26.64
CA VAL A 777 -16.06 -8.29 26.02
C VAL A 777 -16.99 -9.28 25.32
N LEU A 778 -16.79 -9.47 24.02
CA LEU A 778 -17.49 -10.48 23.21
C LEU A 778 -16.50 -11.60 22.88
N VAL A 779 -16.88 -12.83 23.17
CA VAL A 779 -16.04 -14.02 22.99
C VAL A 779 -16.73 -14.99 22.06
N HIS A 780 -16.08 -15.28 20.94
CA HIS A 780 -16.45 -16.35 20.01
C HIS A 780 -15.34 -17.40 20.03
N SER A 781 -15.67 -18.67 19.82
CA SER A 781 -14.68 -19.74 19.72
C SER A 781 -14.79 -20.46 18.40
N ASN A 782 -13.64 -20.71 17.78
CA ASN A 782 -13.57 -21.30 16.45
C ASN A 782 -13.47 -22.84 16.51
N TRP A 783 -12.64 -23.36 17.41
CA TRP A 783 -12.39 -24.79 17.59
C TRP A 783 -11.70 -25.08 18.92
N TYR A 784 -11.77 -26.35 19.35
CA TYR A 784 -11.10 -26.86 20.55
C TYR A 784 -10.41 -28.20 20.25
N LEU A 785 -9.40 -28.51 21.04
CA LEU A 785 -8.70 -29.80 21.04
C LEU A 785 -8.89 -30.46 22.39
N GLY A 786 -9.35 -31.71 22.45
CA GLY A 786 -9.64 -32.42 23.70
C GLY A 786 -9.82 -33.92 23.51
N THR A 787 -9.99 -34.64 24.62
CA THR A 787 -10.38 -36.06 24.64
C THR A 787 -11.89 -36.20 24.48
N ASP A 788 -12.34 -36.97 23.50
CA ASP A 788 -13.70 -37.52 23.42
C ASP A 788 -13.56 -39.04 23.37
N THR A 789 -14.13 -39.73 24.36
CA THR A 789 -14.03 -41.18 24.52
C THR A 789 -15.04 -41.97 23.68
N THR A 790 -15.91 -41.30 22.91
CA THR A 790 -17.08 -41.94 22.29
C THR A 790 -17.15 -41.89 20.75
N ALA A 791 -16.29 -41.12 20.08
CA ALA A 791 -16.08 -41.23 18.63
C ALA A 791 -14.67 -40.75 18.22
N GLY A 792 -14.05 -41.34 17.20
CA GLY A 792 -12.64 -41.08 16.84
C GLY A 792 -12.42 -40.07 15.71
N ILE A 793 -11.44 -39.18 15.88
CA ILE A 793 -10.62 -38.48 14.86
C ILE A 793 -9.19 -38.56 15.38
N SER A 794 -8.20 -38.55 14.49
CA SER A 794 -6.79 -38.77 14.82
C SER A 794 -5.91 -37.55 14.54
N GLY A 795 -5.95 -36.55 15.43
CA GLY A 795 -4.99 -35.45 15.43
C GLY A 795 -5.11 -34.43 14.29
N LEU A 796 -4.05 -33.64 14.09
CA LEU A 796 -3.91 -32.67 12.99
C LEU A 796 -2.59 -32.92 12.28
N VAL A 797 -2.61 -33.00 10.95
CA VAL A 797 -1.42 -33.19 10.12
C VAL A 797 -0.94 -31.81 9.68
N PRO A 798 0.19 -31.29 10.19
CA PRO A 798 0.75 -30.03 9.74
C PRO A 798 1.34 -30.20 8.33
N ILE A 799 1.13 -29.24 7.43
CA ILE A 799 1.71 -29.25 6.07
C ILE A 799 2.40 -27.93 5.75
N ARG A 800 3.28 -27.93 4.74
CA ARG A 800 3.78 -26.68 4.15
C ARG A 800 2.58 -25.84 3.69
N ALA A 801 2.55 -24.57 4.06
CA ALA A 801 1.48 -23.65 3.70
C ALA A 801 1.22 -23.65 2.18
N VAL A 802 -0.01 -24.01 1.78
CA VAL A 802 -0.43 -24.00 0.37
C VAL A 802 -1.43 -22.87 0.14
N PRO A 803 -1.12 -21.87 -0.72
CA PRO A 803 -2.07 -20.81 -1.03
C PRO A 803 -3.30 -21.40 -1.72
N VAL A 804 -4.48 -21.10 -1.18
CA VAL A 804 -5.77 -21.46 -1.80
C VAL A 804 -6.46 -20.24 -2.40
N GLN A 805 -6.18 -19.06 -1.86
CA GLN A 805 -6.71 -17.80 -2.36
C GLN A 805 -5.64 -16.70 -2.26
N ARG A 806 -5.20 -16.19 -3.43
CA ARG A 806 -4.40 -14.96 -3.52
C ARG A 806 -5.25 -13.77 -3.05
N VAL A 807 -4.59 -12.65 -2.71
CA VAL A 807 -5.24 -11.44 -2.18
C VAL A 807 -6.49 -11.07 -2.97
N THR A 808 -7.64 -11.08 -2.31
CA THR A 808 -8.95 -10.83 -2.93
C THR A 808 -9.87 -10.07 -1.97
N THR A 809 -10.83 -9.33 -2.50
CA THR A 809 -11.84 -8.64 -1.71
C THR A 809 -13.01 -9.59 -1.40
N VAL A 810 -13.26 -9.84 -0.11
CA VAL A 810 -14.46 -10.53 0.37
C VAL A 810 -15.41 -9.49 0.94
N SER A 811 -16.69 -9.54 0.56
CA SER A 811 -17.69 -8.51 0.88
C SER A 811 -18.98 -9.12 1.45
N SER A 812 -19.67 -8.35 2.30
CA SER A 812 -20.94 -8.76 2.88
C SER A 812 -22.02 -8.94 1.79
N GLY A 813 -22.81 -10.01 1.90
CA GLY A 813 -23.85 -10.33 0.91
C GLY A 813 -23.35 -11.09 -0.33
N ARG A 814 -22.04 -11.27 -0.49
CA ARG A 814 -21.45 -12.13 -1.55
C ARG A 814 -20.67 -13.28 -0.91
N ASN A 815 -20.91 -14.50 -1.38
CA ASN A 815 -20.08 -15.65 -1.05
C ASN A 815 -18.93 -15.73 -2.05
N THR A 816 -17.70 -15.51 -1.60
CA THR A 816 -16.49 -15.86 -2.36
C THR A 816 -16.29 -17.37 -2.22
N VAL A 817 -16.21 -18.11 -3.33
CA VAL A 817 -16.04 -19.56 -3.36
C VAL A 817 -14.63 -19.88 -3.87
N VAL A 818 -13.94 -20.80 -3.19
CA VAL A 818 -12.57 -21.20 -3.47
C VAL A 818 -12.55 -22.73 -3.60
N PRO A 819 -12.45 -23.30 -4.82
CA PRO A 819 -12.35 -24.74 -5.00
C PRO A 819 -10.97 -25.26 -4.61
N PHE A 820 -10.89 -26.49 -4.09
CA PHE A 820 -9.63 -27.18 -3.80
C PHE A 820 -9.14 -28.07 -4.95
N SER A 821 -9.79 -28.02 -6.12
CA SER A 821 -9.47 -28.85 -7.30
C SER A 821 -7.98 -28.81 -7.70
N ASP A 822 -7.31 -27.71 -7.36
CA ASP A 822 -5.96 -27.40 -7.81
C ASP A 822 -4.90 -27.72 -6.72
N ILE A 823 -5.30 -28.36 -5.61
CA ILE A 823 -4.48 -28.55 -4.40
C ILE A 823 -4.15 -30.04 -4.17
N ALA A 824 -3.00 -30.48 -4.68
CA ALA A 824 -2.55 -31.88 -4.61
C ALA A 824 -2.21 -32.40 -3.19
N THR A 825 -2.18 -31.55 -2.17
CA THR A 825 -1.67 -31.87 -0.82
C THR A 825 -2.71 -32.18 0.25
N ILE A 826 -4.02 -32.10 -0.06
CA ILE A 826 -5.09 -32.46 0.89
C ILE A 826 -5.59 -33.87 0.55
N PRO A 827 -5.32 -34.91 1.35
CA PRO A 827 -5.64 -36.28 0.96
C PRO A 827 -7.15 -36.55 0.99
N PRO A 828 -7.66 -37.58 0.27
CA PRO A 828 -9.10 -37.80 0.08
C PRO A 828 -9.91 -38.02 1.37
N GLN A 829 -9.30 -38.58 2.42
CA GLN A 829 -9.97 -38.86 3.69
C GLN A 829 -10.04 -37.65 4.65
N ALA A 830 -9.38 -36.53 4.34
CA ALA A 830 -9.45 -35.32 5.16
C ALA A 830 -10.89 -34.76 5.24
N THR A 831 -11.48 -34.72 6.43
CA THR A 831 -12.80 -34.12 6.69
C THR A 831 -12.68 -32.67 7.18
N SER A 832 -11.48 -32.20 7.52
CA SER A 832 -11.22 -30.81 7.92
C SER A 832 -9.87 -30.28 7.43
N VAL A 833 -9.77 -28.96 7.26
CA VAL A 833 -8.51 -28.23 7.04
C VAL A 833 -8.33 -27.09 8.02
N LEU A 834 -7.09 -26.88 8.44
CA LEU A 834 -6.67 -25.69 9.17
C LEU A 834 -6.20 -24.64 8.16
N VAL A 835 -6.96 -23.54 8.10
CA VAL A 835 -6.74 -22.42 7.18
C VAL A 835 -6.12 -21.26 7.93
N ALA A 836 -4.95 -20.82 7.47
CA ALA A 836 -4.36 -19.54 7.83
C ALA A 836 -5.01 -18.45 6.97
N VAL A 837 -5.59 -17.45 7.64
CA VAL A 837 -6.42 -16.41 7.02
C VAL A 837 -5.81 -15.05 7.31
N THR A 838 -5.17 -14.46 6.31
CA THR A 838 -4.52 -13.16 6.43
C THR A 838 -5.46 -12.06 6.00
N VAL A 839 -5.98 -11.29 6.95
CA VAL A 839 -6.71 -10.04 6.69
C VAL A 839 -5.68 -8.92 6.55
N ARG A 840 -5.61 -8.32 5.35
CA ARG A 840 -4.63 -7.27 5.02
C ARG A 840 -5.18 -5.88 5.25
N ARG A 841 -6.48 -5.69 5.00
CA ARG A 841 -7.18 -4.41 5.13
C ARG A 841 -8.66 -4.63 5.38
N SER A 842 -9.26 -3.83 6.26
CA SER A 842 -10.71 -3.73 6.41
C SER A 842 -11.27 -2.47 5.74
N LEU A 843 -12.46 -2.59 5.17
CA LEU A 843 -13.28 -1.51 4.62
C LEU A 843 -14.69 -1.62 5.26
N GLY A 844 -14.76 -1.39 6.57
CA GLY A 844 -16.00 -1.45 7.35
C GLY A 844 -16.47 -2.87 7.71
N ALA A 845 -15.60 -3.87 7.57
CA ALA A 845 -15.88 -5.23 8.00
C ALA A 845 -15.40 -5.46 9.44
N THR A 846 -16.25 -6.07 10.27
CA THR A 846 -15.97 -6.35 11.70
C THR A 846 -15.66 -7.82 11.98
N GLY A 847 -16.09 -8.73 11.10
CA GLY A 847 -15.80 -10.15 11.18
C GLY A 847 -15.94 -10.84 9.83
N LEU A 848 -15.25 -11.96 9.69
CA LEU A 848 -15.22 -12.82 8.51
C LEU A 848 -15.75 -14.21 8.89
N LEU A 849 -16.59 -14.78 8.01
CA LEU A 849 -17.11 -16.14 8.12
C LEU A 849 -16.45 -16.99 7.04
N ILE A 850 -15.89 -18.15 7.41
CA ILE A 850 -15.27 -19.11 6.49
C ILE A 850 -15.79 -20.52 6.77
N TRP A 851 -16.17 -21.25 5.71
CA TRP A 851 -16.75 -22.59 5.83
C TRP A 851 -16.61 -23.43 4.56
N GLY A 852 -16.60 -24.76 4.67
CA GLY A 852 -16.76 -25.70 3.55
C GLY A 852 -18.10 -26.44 3.57
N GLY A 853 -18.51 -26.94 4.74
CA GLY A 853 -19.85 -27.51 5.01
C GLY A 853 -20.91 -26.47 5.36
N SER A 854 -21.54 -26.59 6.52
CA SER A 854 -22.54 -25.62 7.01
C SER A 854 -21.91 -24.26 7.36
N LYS A 855 -22.55 -23.17 6.94
CA LYS A 855 -22.14 -21.79 7.25
C LYS A 855 -22.29 -21.48 8.75
N PRO A 856 -21.26 -20.93 9.43
CA PRO A 856 -21.37 -20.42 10.80
C PRO A 856 -22.46 -19.35 10.95
N VAL A 857 -23.08 -19.24 12.13
CA VAL A 857 -24.05 -18.15 12.41
C VAL A 857 -23.39 -16.89 12.96
N ALA A 858 -22.08 -16.94 13.25
CA ALA A 858 -21.25 -15.82 13.72
C ALA A 858 -19.87 -15.85 13.01
N PRO A 859 -19.11 -14.73 13.00
CA PRO A 859 -17.71 -14.70 12.57
C PRO A 859 -16.85 -15.78 13.26
N ASN A 860 -15.98 -16.40 12.47
CA ASN A 860 -14.92 -17.29 12.97
C ASN A 860 -13.50 -16.77 12.65
N ILE A 861 -13.39 -15.56 12.12
CA ILE A 861 -12.16 -14.77 12.03
C ILE A 861 -12.50 -13.33 12.38
N GLY A 862 -11.84 -12.78 13.41
CA GLY A 862 -11.89 -11.38 13.76
C GLY A 862 -11.20 -10.50 12.73
N ILE A 863 -11.72 -9.30 12.49
CA ILE A 863 -11.09 -8.33 11.62
C ILE A 863 -10.47 -7.21 12.47
N PRO A 864 -9.15 -6.97 12.38
CA PRO A 864 -8.48 -5.91 13.12
C PRO A 864 -8.87 -4.52 12.59
N SER A 865 -8.84 -3.52 13.47
CA SER A 865 -9.26 -2.15 13.14
C SER A 865 -8.20 -1.33 12.39
N THR A 866 -6.91 -1.67 12.48
CA THR A 866 -5.80 -0.90 11.89
C THR A 866 -4.69 -1.74 11.24
N ASP A 867 -4.29 -2.85 11.87
CA ASP A 867 -3.07 -3.59 11.50
C ASP A 867 -3.37 -4.90 10.75
N PRO A 868 -2.58 -5.29 9.73
CA PRO A 868 -2.70 -6.60 9.07
C PRO A 868 -2.49 -7.77 10.04
N ARG A 869 -3.20 -8.89 9.80
CA ARG A 869 -3.12 -10.05 10.70
C ARG A 869 -3.42 -11.37 10.00
N THR A 870 -2.74 -12.44 10.44
CA THR A 870 -3.11 -13.83 10.12
C THR A 870 -3.74 -14.53 11.33
N SER A 871 -4.96 -15.05 11.17
CA SER A 871 -5.71 -15.82 12.18
C SER A 871 -6.02 -17.23 11.66
N LEU A 872 -6.29 -18.18 12.56
CA LEU A 872 -6.49 -19.60 12.22
C LEU A 872 -7.96 -20.04 12.29
N ALA A 873 -8.48 -20.60 11.19
CA ALA A 873 -9.80 -21.23 11.13
C ALA A 873 -9.68 -22.73 10.84
N LEU A 874 -10.21 -23.59 11.71
CA LEU A 874 -10.45 -24.99 11.41
C LEU A 874 -11.80 -25.12 10.68
N VAL A 875 -11.79 -25.69 9.48
CA VAL A 875 -12.93 -25.70 8.57
C VAL A 875 -13.26 -27.12 8.12
N SER A 876 -14.49 -27.58 8.40
CA SER A 876 -15.01 -28.84 7.86
C SER A 876 -15.16 -28.78 6.34
N ILE A 877 -14.70 -29.82 5.67
CA ILE A 877 -14.75 -30.02 4.22
C ILE A 877 -15.89 -30.99 3.90
N THR A 878 -16.53 -30.82 2.74
CA THR A 878 -17.48 -31.78 2.17
C THR A 878 -16.90 -32.37 0.90
N ASP A 879 -17.54 -33.39 0.34
CA ASP A 879 -17.15 -33.99 -0.95
C ASP A 879 -16.96 -32.94 -2.07
N SER A 880 -17.68 -31.81 -2.00
CA SER A 880 -17.50 -30.68 -2.93
C SER A 880 -16.11 -30.03 -2.89
N ARG A 881 -15.31 -30.28 -1.85
CA ARG A 881 -13.92 -29.82 -1.70
C ARG A 881 -13.79 -28.31 -2.00
N THR A 882 -14.64 -27.49 -1.38
CA THR A 882 -14.63 -26.02 -1.51
C THR A 882 -14.55 -25.32 -0.15
N LEU A 883 -13.91 -24.14 -0.11
CA LEU A 883 -14.14 -23.11 0.90
C LEU A 883 -15.08 -22.04 0.37
N ARG A 884 -15.75 -21.38 1.30
CA ARG A 884 -16.62 -20.24 1.09
C ARG A 884 -16.32 -19.20 2.14
N ALA A 885 -16.34 -17.92 1.75
CA ALA A 885 -16.05 -16.80 2.63
C ALA A 885 -17.00 -15.63 2.39
N THR A 886 -17.39 -14.92 3.46
CA THR A 886 -18.15 -13.66 3.41
C THR A 886 -17.91 -12.84 4.69
N THR A 887 -17.97 -11.51 4.62
CA THR A 887 -17.90 -10.65 5.82
C THR A 887 -19.30 -10.40 6.40
N THR A 888 -19.36 -10.04 7.69
CA THR A 888 -20.61 -9.58 8.34
C THR A 888 -21.12 -8.27 7.75
N THR A 889 -20.22 -7.33 7.54
CA THR A 889 -20.46 -5.97 7.03
C THR A 889 -19.32 -5.58 6.08
N GLY A 890 -19.53 -4.53 5.28
CA GLY A 890 -18.48 -3.92 4.46
C GLY A 890 -17.72 -4.92 3.59
N SER A 891 -16.41 -4.75 3.50
CA SER A 891 -15.51 -5.72 2.85
C SER A 891 -14.12 -5.77 3.50
N ALA A 892 -13.35 -6.79 3.17
CA ALA A 892 -11.96 -6.95 3.59
C ALA A 892 -11.10 -7.56 2.47
N GLU A 893 -9.84 -7.13 2.39
CA GLU A 893 -8.83 -7.77 1.55
C GLU A 893 -8.20 -8.93 2.32
N VAL A 894 -8.32 -10.14 1.78
CA VAL A 894 -7.87 -11.37 2.44
C VAL A 894 -7.03 -12.25 1.51
N SER A 895 -6.08 -12.96 2.08
CA SER A 895 -5.42 -14.13 1.46
C SER A 895 -5.56 -15.34 2.37
N MET A 896 -5.69 -16.53 1.78
CA MET A 896 -5.89 -17.79 2.53
C MET A 896 -4.91 -18.86 2.08
N ALA A 897 -4.37 -19.60 3.05
CA ALA A 897 -3.52 -20.76 2.82
C ALA A 897 -3.92 -21.91 3.75
N ILE A 898 -3.84 -23.14 3.28
CA ILE A 898 -4.02 -24.33 4.13
C ILE A 898 -2.66 -24.69 4.73
N ILE A 899 -2.62 -24.86 6.05
CA ILE A 899 -1.41 -25.17 6.82
C ILE A 899 -1.50 -26.51 7.57
N GLY A 900 -2.64 -27.19 7.49
CA GLY A 900 -2.82 -28.53 8.01
C GLY A 900 -4.19 -29.11 7.65
N TRP A 901 -4.39 -30.40 7.92
CA TRP A 901 -5.65 -31.10 7.72
C TRP A 901 -5.91 -32.11 8.85
N GLY A 902 -7.17 -32.56 8.97
CA GLY A 902 -7.59 -33.58 9.92
C GLY A 902 -8.63 -34.51 9.30
N GLU A 903 -8.67 -35.74 9.80
CA GLU A 903 -9.67 -36.78 9.45
C GLU A 903 -10.98 -36.59 10.22
#